data_AF-A0A177EN44-F1
#
_entry.id   AF-A0A177EN44-F1
#
_cell.length_a   1.000
_cell.length_b   1.000
_cell.length_c   1.000
_cell.angle_alpha   90.00
_cell.angle_beta   90.00
_cell.angle_gamma   90.00
#
_symmetry.space_group_name_H-M   'P 1'
#
loop_
_entity.id
_entity.type
_entity.pdbx_description
1 polymer ?
#
loop_
_entity_poly.entity_id
_entity_poly.type
_entity_poly.pdbx_seq_one_letter_code
_entity_poly.pdbx_strand_id
1 'polypeptide(L)'
;MSRIFKAATRCFVLFIFWAVHLGIIWQINGELDMEQLENWCELQSSSKYPWHINPNGFLNLLRGYVYHVDGYIYNMRMYAPEIDRKYLLAIRMKNSDEVECRFTSDPYKDKLHVMYRDGLEKNIYTYKFYNTLLDMFSVENDEVSIYSNNSQTLAHILKQESVKDHAYYFLAALLLIAEGIQLPINIFNSSVEEKETKELVLQKTNEKDYFRICLSARNSTESGEKGSSSKKLGIYAMEIAKKALGMQDIQKNEWKLNSADRIENIVTFFKQCIADAKTKSICELAEPENMVQFKRGLFLKTPQFLIQAYIYEFVESIEEIDLFHSAVHEILTNCIENPEDLLPKDVQNKALAVYKRCFVPVDEITTKDRYAFIEQLEKLKEMYMIFGVEQIVPFADTMQLPYSISIFPYNRESGMFMEDQARFTDSAETSIYILFCFLTYNPYENQYITAHMHNPSYELIGFFKKHYIPEQDASMEVHMNWIRVVSDLPNNNIIYKKNGNQLQPGILNMLFLIEEITGKASKSENTLLELRSLLRSPNNINPKYYNELLAIYIEKLFKSLSYNLFLSVYCTNLCVFQRNKKERDVSGNIHMKYTYIGFERQLDICVKKSGISLKLLSDRTSFSISSRKSFSNIKAFWEEKNTFLGNLLAAHTYNYERRLDCTSRASFILEMIAKDIIEQKTFFVNALFLLGKLNTFLYKKTIIMGALIPFSSEELNANHLIIRFTSNILANMPCKAWNEMRQLLLPILYIKEYNACYLNIHMDNGVPTAIAFRNPGSLEVFRLSIRIGTIKVFHHCLIVCKTLDAHKIGAYCPLSDTNINREVFRKLVAWSMDVGMSYIMNKTEYVLNMRGMIREEHNRIYLSWLAYLCDETECDQKAIEKVYDRIYIKHPLSAQLSSIDRSCDFSNVISVLSSMRTVLVKKRQAASKFNHIQEFYRFLQRQIIVTEL
;
A
#
# COMPACT_ATOMS: atom_id res chain seq x y z
N MET A 1 -3.29 50.50 -35.41
CA MET A 1 -3.31 49.13 -35.97
C MET A 1 -2.02 48.33 -35.73
N SER A 2 -0.82 48.82 -36.05
CA SER A 2 0.46 48.08 -35.86
C SER A 2 0.72 47.57 -34.42
N ARG A 3 0.35 48.33 -33.38
CA ARG A 3 0.47 47.90 -31.97
C ARG A 3 -0.51 46.79 -31.56
N ILE A 4 -1.72 46.80 -32.11
CA ILE A 4 -2.74 45.77 -31.86
C ILE A 4 -2.34 44.48 -32.55
N PHE A 5 -1.80 44.58 -33.77
CA PHE A 5 -1.30 43.41 -34.49
C PHE A 5 -0.11 42.78 -33.76
N LYS A 6 0.87 43.56 -33.29
CA LYS A 6 1.99 43.06 -32.46
C LYS A 6 1.55 42.45 -31.13
N ALA A 7 0.51 42.99 -30.50
CA ALA A 7 -0.05 42.41 -29.27
C ALA A 7 -0.78 41.09 -29.56
N ALA A 8 -1.56 41.03 -30.63
CA ALA A 8 -2.24 39.81 -31.07
C ALA A 8 -1.23 38.72 -31.47
N THR A 9 -0.15 39.05 -32.19
CA THR A 9 0.91 38.08 -32.53
C THR A 9 1.64 37.59 -31.28
N ARG A 10 1.89 38.47 -30.29
CA ARG A 10 2.48 38.05 -28.99
C ARG A 10 1.54 37.16 -28.18
N CYS A 11 0.25 37.48 -28.13
CA CYS A 11 -0.74 36.63 -27.46
C CYS A 11 -0.92 35.28 -28.18
N PHE A 12 -0.84 35.26 -29.51
CA PHE A 12 -0.94 34.03 -30.30
C PHE A 12 0.31 33.15 -30.14
N VAL A 13 1.50 33.75 -30.11
CA VAL A 13 2.76 33.02 -29.82
C VAL A 13 2.80 32.53 -28.37
N LEU A 14 2.31 33.33 -27.41
CA LEU A 14 2.16 32.89 -26.01
C LEU A 14 1.09 31.79 -25.89
N PHE A 15 -0.01 31.86 -26.64
CA PHE A 15 -1.03 30.83 -26.67
C PHE A 15 -0.49 29.53 -27.28
N ILE A 16 0.28 29.59 -28.37
CA ILE A 16 0.96 28.42 -28.93
C ILE A 16 2.01 27.89 -27.94
N PHE A 17 2.79 28.75 -27.30
CA PHE A 17 3.79 28.36 -26.30
C PHE A 17 3.13 27.66 -25.09
N TRP A 18 2.02 28.21 -24.57
CA TRP A 18 1.23 27.59 -23.50
C TRP A 18 0.46 26.37 -23.97
N ALA A 19 -0.01 26.29 -25.22
CA ALA A 19 -0.69 25.11 -25.77
C ALA A 19 0.30 23.97 -26.06
N VAL A 20 1.53 24.28 -26.47
CA VAL A 20 2.63 23.32 -26.61
C VAL A 20 3.10 22.88 -25.23
N HIS A 21 3.21 23.77 -24.24
CA HIS A 21 3.53 23.37 -22.86
C HIS A 21 2.37 22.64 -22.17
N LEU A 22 1.12 22.96 -22.46
CA LEU A 22 -0.05 22.19 -22.02
C LEU A 22 -0.10 20.84 -22.73
N GLY A 23 0.26 20.75 -24.01
CA GLY A 23 0.42 19.50 -24.75
C GLY A 23 1.56 18.63 -24.21
N ILE A 24 2.66 19.24 -23.76
CA ILE A 24 3.76 18.56 -23.07
C ILE A 24 3.36 18.16 -21.64
N ILE A 25 2.50 18.92 -20.96
CA ILE A 25 1.93 18.57 -19.64
C ILE A 25 0.83 17.49 -19.77
N TRP A 26 0.16 17.38 -20.91
CA TRP A 26 -0.71 16.26 -21.27
C TRP A 26 0.08 14.97 -21.56
N GLN A 27 1.40 15.05 -21.75
CA GLN A 27 2.28 13.95 -22.15
C GLN A 27 3.15 13.38 -21.02
N ILE A 28 2.84 13.66 -19.74
CA ILE A 28 3.62 13.17 -18.59
C ILE A 28 2.71 12.45 -17.60
N ASN A 29 1.96 11.46 -18.07
CA ASN A 29 1.65 10.20 -17.37
C ASN A 29 0.90 9.32 -18.37
N GLY A 30 1.64 8.38 -18.96
CA GLY A 30 1.21 7.53 -20.06
C GLY A 30 0.35 6.34 -19.61
N GLU A 31 -0.88 6.60 -19.16
CA GLU A 31 -1.77 5.54 -18.70
C GLU A 31 -3.10 5.55 -19.49
N LEU A 32 -3.45 4.41 -20.10
CA LEU A 32 -4.71 4.24 -20.83
C LEU A 32 -5.89 4.11 -19.87
N ASP A 33 -6.83 5.05 -19.91
CA ASP A 33 -8.01 5.03 -19.05
C ASP A 33 -9.12 4.08 -19.55
N MET A 34 -10.18 3.92 -18.75
CA MET A 34 -11.32 3.05 -19.08
C MET A 34 -12.11 3.49 -20.32
N GLU A 35 -12.09 4.78 -20.67
CA GLU A 35 -12.77 5.31 -21.86
C GLU A 35 -11.96 4.98 -23.13
N GLN A 36 -10.63 5.14 -23.06
CA GLN A 36 -9.72 4.73 -24.12
C GLN A 36 -9.75 3.21 -24.35
N LEU A 37 -9.88 2.41 -23.29
CA LEU A 37 -10.09 0.97 -23.40
C LEU A 37 -11.42 0.60 -24.06
N GLU A 38 -12.49 1.35 -23.80
CA GLU A 38 -13.78 1.17 -24.48
C GLU A 38 -13.69 1.46 -25.97
N ASN A 39 -13.14 2.63 -26.33
CA ASN A 39 -12.91 3.01 -27.71
C ASN A 39 -12.05 1.97 -28.45
N TRP A 40 -11.01 1.44 -27.79
CA TRP A 40 -10.19 0.37 -28.34
C TRP A 40 -10.99 -0.93 -28.54
N CYS A 41 -11.79 -1.37 -27.56
CA CYS A 41 -12.65 -2.54 -27.69
C CYS A 41 -13.64 -2.41 -28.85
N GLU A 42 -14.26 -1.23 -29.03
CA GLU A 42 -15.16 -0.95 -30.15
C GLU A 42 -14.46 -1.04 -31.51
N LEU A 43 -13.23 -0.49 -31.59
CA LEU A 43 -12.40 -0.59 -32.79
C LEU A 43 -12.06 -2.04 -33.14
N GLN A 44 -11.78 -2.89 -32.15
CA GLN A 44 -11.53 -4.32 -32.39
C GLN A 44 -12.76 -5.07 -32.90
N SER A 45 -13.97 -4.66 -32.49
CA SER A 45 -15.21 -5.22 -33.03
C SER A 45 -15.53 -4.76 -34.46
N SER A 46 -14.80 -3.77 -34.99
CA SER A 46 -14.94 -3.23 -36.35
C SER A 46 -14.06 -3.97 -37.38
N SER A 47 -14.44 -3.96 -38.66
CA SER A 47 -13.65 -4.58 -39.75
C SER A 47 -12.54 -3.66 -40.31
N LYS A 48 -11.96 -2.79 -39.46
CA LYS A 48 -11.00 -1.76 -39.90
C LYS A 48 -9.66 -2.35 -40.35
N TYR A 49 -9.24 -3.46 -39.74
CA TYR A 49 -7.92 -4.06 -39.97
C TYR A 49 -8.05 -5.44 -40.65
N PRO A 50 -7.01 -5.88 -41.38
CA PRO A 50 -6.98 -7.21 -42.01
C PRO A 50 -6.74 -8.34 -40.98
N TRP A 51 -6.58 -8.01 -39.70
CA TRP A 51 -6.37 -8.93 -38.59
C TRP A 51 -7.28 -8.55 -37.43
N HIS A 52 -7.68 -9.54 -36.62
CA HIS A 52 -8.49 -9.35 -35.42
C HIS A 52 -7.72 -9.90 -34.21
N ILE A 53 -7.64 -9.15 -33.12
CA ILE A 53 -6.91 -9.59 -31.93
C ILE A 53 -7.65 -10.74 -31.25
N ASN A 54 -6.92 -11.72 -30.72
CA ASN A 54 -7.48 -12.79 -29.91
C ASN A 54 -7.95 -12.24 -28.55
N PRO A 55 -9.25 -12.32 -28.19
CA PRO A 55 -9.78 -11.77 -26.93
C PRO A 55 -9.22 -12.43 -25.66
N ASN A 56 -8.61 -13.61 -25.75
CA ASN A 56 -7.93 -14.27 -24.61
C ASN A 56 -6.40 -14.19 -24.72
N GLY A 57 -5.91 -13.63 -25.81
CA GLY A 57 -4.50 -13.49 -26.15
C GLY A 57 -3.73 -12.53 -25.23
N PHE A 58 -2.43 -12.49 -25.41
CA PHE A 58 -1.54 -11.60 -24.66
C PHE A 58 -1.44 -10.17 -25.23
N LEU A 59 -2.08 -9.90 -26.38
CA LEU A 59 -2.26 -8.55 -26.91
C LEU A 59 -3.50 -7.83 -26.34
N ASN A 60 -4.33 -8.52 -25.54
CA ASN A 60 -5.47 -7.92 -24.88
C ASN A 60 -5.01 -6.97 -23.75
N LEU A 61 -5.35 -5.69 -23.88
CA LEU A 61 -4.93 -4.62 -22.98
C LEU A 61 -5.47 -4.77 -21.55
N LEU A 62 -6.54 -5.53 -21.34
CA LEU A 62 -7.07 -5.82 -20.00
C LEU A 62 -6.02 -6.51 -19.11
N ARG A 63 -5.06 -7.24 -19.69
CA ARG A 63 -3.93 -7.80 -18.92
C ARG A 63 -3.10 -6.70 -18.27
N GLY A 64 -2.63 -5.75 -19.08
CA GLY A 64 -1.82 -4.61 -18.64
C GLY A 64 -2.57 -3.71 -17.65
N TYR A 65 -3.82 -3.39 -17.97
CA TYR A 65 -4.71 -2.62 -17.10
C TYR A 65 -4.85 -3.26 -15.70
N VAL A 66 -5.09 -4.57 -15.61
CA VAL A 66 -5.16 -5.23 -14.29
C VAL A 66 -3.81 -5.26 -13.59
N TYR A 67 -2.70 -5.50 -14.30
CA TYR A 67 -1.36 -5.47 -13.68
C TYR A 67 -1.04 -4.11 -13.06
N HIS A 68 -1.45 -3.03 -13.74
CA HIS A 68 -1.33 -1.65 -13.28
C HIS A 68 -2.24 -1.38 -12.08
N VAL A 69 -3.56 -1.58 -12.22
CA VAL A 69 -4.56 -1.27 -11.18
C VAL A 69 -4.35 -2.09 -9.91
N ASP A 70 -3.98 -3.38 -10.03
CA ASP A 70 -3.67 -4.22 -8.88
C ASP A 70 -2.21 -4.06 -8.40
N GLY A 71 -1.40 -3.20 -9.04
CA GLY A 71 -0.07 -2.81 -8.57
C GLY A 71 0.93 -3.97 -8.49
N TYR A 72 0.90 -4.91 -9.44
CA TYR A 72 1.76 -6.09 -9.40
C TYR A 72 3.25 -5.72 -9.57
N ILE A 73 3.58 -4.87 -10.54
CA ILE A 73 4.94 -4.35 -10.74
C ILE A 73 5.37 -3.51 -9.53
N TYR A 74 4.46 -2.67 -9.00
CA TYR A 74 4.72 -1.88 -7.80
C TYR A 74 5.18 -2.77 -6.64
N ASN A 75 4.41 -3.82 -6.34
CA ASN A 75 4.70 -4.77 -5.27
C ASN A 75 6.06 -5.45 -5.45
N MET A 76 6.37 -5.90 -6.67
CA MET A 76 7.64 -6.53 -6.99
C MET A 76 8.83 -5.57 -6.83
N ARG A 77 8.73 -4.37 -7.41
CA ARG A 77 9.82 -3.38 -7.40
C ARG A 77 10.10 -2.82 -6.01
N MET A 78 9.07 -2.71 -5.17
CA MET A 78 9.18 -2.13 -3.82
C MET A 78 9.51 -3.17 -2.75
N TYR A 79 9.01 -4.41 -2.86
CA TYR A 79 9.02 -5.35 -1.73
C TYR A 79 9.74 -6.67 -1.98
N ALA A 80 10.09 -7.03 -3.21
CA ALA A 80 10.71 -8.33 -3.48
C ALA A 80 12.02 -8.54 -2.68
N PRO A 81 12.20 -9.68 -1.97
CA PRO A 81 13.40 -9.93 -1.16
C PRO A 81 14.69 -10.09 -1.99
N GLU A 82 14.58 -10.21 -3.31
CA GLU A 82 15.70 -10.22 -4.25
C GLU A 82 16.39 -8.86 -4.39
N ILE A 83 15.69 -7.76 -4.06
CA ILE A 83 16.19 -6.39 -4.14
C ILE A 83 16.59 -5.92 -2.73
N ASP A 84 17.81 -5.45 -2.57
CA ASP A 84 18.26 -4.71 -1.40
C ASP A 84 17.95 -3.22 -1.59
N ARG A 85 16.87 -2.76 -0.93
CA ARG A 85 16.48 -1.35 -0.93
C ARG A 85 17.55 -0.50 -0.23
N LYS A 86 17.98 0.60 -0.86
CA LYS A 86 18.93 1.52 -0.25
C LYS A 86 18.19 2.52 0.64
N TYR A 87 18.10 2.22 1.93
CA TYR A 87 17.55 3.12 2.94
C TYR A 87 18.32 3.06 4.25
N LEU A 88 18.09 4.04 5.10
CA LEU A 88 18.56 4.11 6.47
C LEU A 88 17.43 4.63 7.34
N LEU A 89 17.18 3.93 8.44
CA LEU A 89 16.24 4.34 9.46
C LEU A 89 16.96 4.41 10.81
N ALA A 90 17.16 5.64 11.31
CA ALA A 90 17.78 5.88 12.61
C ALA A 90 16.76 6.47 13.57
N ILE A 91 16.61 5.83 14.74
CA ILE A 91 15.63 6.20 15.76
C ILE A 91 16.35 6.45 17.07
N ARG A 92 16.16 7.64 17.64
CA ARG A 92 16.87 8.09 18.84
C ARG A 92 15.91 8.66 19.86
N MET A 93 16.22 8.47 21.15
CA MET A 93 15.51 9.16 22.21
C MET A 93 15.94 10.63 22.22
N LYS A 94 14.98 11.55 22.10
CA LYS A 94 15.24 12.98 22.28
C LYS A 94 15.21 13.31 23.77
N ASN A 95 14.13 12.91 24.45
CA ASN A 95 13.89 13.05 25.90
C ASN A 95 13.26 11.75 26.45
N SER A 96 12.85 11.70 27.72
CA SER A 96 12.22 10.50 28.34
C SER A 96 10.98 9.97 27.62
N ASP A 97 10.25 10.82 26.91
CA ASP A 97 8.96 10.49 26.29
C ASP A 97 8.87 10.91 24.81
N GLU A 98 9.94 11.46 24.22
CA GLU A 98 9.96 11.94 22.83
C GLU A 98 11.05 11.24 22.03
N VAL A 99 10.70 10.77 20.82
CA VAL A 99 11.59 10.04 19.91
C VAL A 99 11.83 10.87 18.65
N GLU A 100 13.09 10.97 18.24
CA GLU A 100 13.49 11.52 16.95
C GLU A 100 13.69 10.39 15.93
N CYS A 101 13.09 10.51 14.76
CA CYS A 101 13.20 9.55 13.68
C CYS A 101 13.81 10.22 12.45
N ARG A 102 14.89 9.63 11.92
CA ARG A 102 15.52 10.05 10.67
C ARG A 102 15.44 8.91 9.67
N PHE A 103 14.81 9.20 8.54
CA PHE A 103 14.68 8.27 7.44
C PHE A 103 15.30 8.88 6.18
N THR A 104 16.14 8.11 5.50
CA THR A 104 16.70 8.49 4.20
C THR A 104 16.63 7.29 3.27
N SER A 105 16.22 7.49 2.02
CA SER A 105 16.21 6.47 0.97
C SER A 105 16.82 7.01 -0.32
N ASP A 106 17.40 6.12 -1.12
CA ASP A 106 17.93 6.43 -2.46
C ASP A 106 17.64 5.25 -3.40
N PRO A 107 16.41 5.17 -3.96
CA PRO A 107 15.99 4.02 -4.77
C PRO A 107 16.83 3.78 -6.03
N TYR A 108 17.57 4.78 -6.53
CA TYR A 108 18.50 4.61 -7.67
C TYR A 108 19.76 3.83 -7.30
N LYS A 109 20.03 3.66 -6.00
CA LYS A 109 21.11 2.82 -5.47
C LYS A 109 20.61 1.47 -4.96
N ASP A 110 19.36 1.12 -5.21
CA ASP A 110 18.86 -0.23 -4.98
C ASP A 110 19.71 -1.22 -5.79
N LYS A 111 20.01 -2.38 -5.18
CA LYS A 111 20.84 -3.41 -5.80
C LYS A 111 20.23 -4.78 -5.60
N LEU A 112 20.70 -5.74 -6.37
CA LEU A 112 20.35 -7.13 -6.14
C LEU A 112 21.12 -7.70 -4.96
N HIS A 113 20.44 -8.51 -4.16
CA HIS A 113 21.05 -9.16 -3.02
C HIS A 113 22.14 -10.15 -3.47
N VAL A 114 23.28 -10.11 -2.79
CA VAL A 114 24.53 -10.76 -3.21
C VAL A 114 24.37 -12.27 -3.41
N MET A 115 23.51 -12.93 -2.64
CA MET A 115 23.32 -14.39 -2.71
C MET A 115 22.80 -14.91 -4.06
N TYR A 116 22.24 -14.03 -4.90
CA TYR A 116 21.77 -14.41 -6.24
C TYR A 116 22.85 -14.30 -7.32
N ARG A 117 24.02 -13.72 -7.02
CA ARG A 117 25.09 -13.52 -8.00
C ARG A 117 25.81 -14.82 -8.39
N ASP A 118 26.14 -15.67 -7.41
CA ASP A 118 27.04 -16.82 -7.59
C ASP A 118 26.35 -18.18 -7.30
N GLY A 119 25.03 -18.28 -7.54
CA GLY A 119 24.20 -19.43 -7.14
C GLY A 119 23.90 -20.46 -8.23
N LEU A 120 22.98 -21.40 -7.90
CA LEU A 120 22.39 -22.36 -8.85
C LEU A 120 21.74 -21.64 -10.05
N GLU A 121 21.50 -22.35 -11.16
CA GLU A 121 20.86 -21.79 -12.38
C GLU A 121 19.58 -20.97 -12.08
N LYS A 122 18.74 -21.45 -11.15
CA LYS A 122 17.52 -20.73 -10.70
C LYS A 122 17.84 -19.36 -10.06
N ASN A 123 18.98 -19.23 -9.39
CA ASN A 123 19.44 -17.96 -8.82
C ASN A 123 19.96 -17.01 -9.91
N ILE A 124 20.63 -17.54 -10.95
CA ILE A 124 21.13 -16.75 -12.07
C ILE A 124 19.96 -16.14 -12.87
N TYR A 125 18.94 -16.94 -13.19
CA TYR A 125 17.72 -16.42 -13.83
C TYR A 125 17.07 -15.33 -12.96
N THR A 126 16.87 -15.62 -11.68
CA THR A 126 16.26 -14.68 -10.72
C THR A 126 17.06 -13.37 -10.65
N TYR A 127 18.39 -13.45 -10.60
CA TYR A 127 19.28 -12.29 -10.62
C TYR A 127 19.06 -11.44 -11.87
N LYS A 128 19.12 -12.05 -13.07
CA LYS A 128 18.96 -11.32 -14.33
C LYS A 128 17.56 -10.72 -14.50
N PHE A 129 16.52 -11.44 -14.07
CA PHE A 129 15.14 -10.96 -14.10
C PHE A 129 14.99 -9.69 -13.26
N TYR A 130 15.41 -9.72 -11.99
CA TYR A 130 15.28 -8.54 -11.12
C TYR A 130 16.23 -7.41 -11.53
N ASN A 131 17.38 -7.71 -12.16
CA ASN A 131 18.24 -6.67 -12.73
C ASN A 131 17.50 -5.92 -13.85
N THR A 132 16.87 -6.68 -14.75
CA THR A 132 16.07 -6.15 -15.85
C THR A 132 14.87 -5.36 -15.33
N LEU A 133 14.21 -5.84 -14.27
CA LEU A 133 13.13 -5.09 -13.59
C LEU A 133 13.62 -3.72 -13.09
N LEU A 134 14.81 -3.65 -12.46
CA LEU A 134 15.38 -2.38 -11.99
C LEU A 134 15.74 -1.42 -13.14
N ASP A 135 16.17 -1.95 -14.28
CA ASP A 135 16.51 -1.16 -15.47
C ASP A 135 15.27 -0.65 -16.23
N MET A 136 14.17 -1.40 -16.20
CA MET A 136 12.90 -1.05 -16.86
C MET A 136 11.98 -0.18 -15.99
N PHE A 137 11.97 -0.40 -14.67
CA PHE A 137 11.07 0.27 -13.73
C PHE A 137 11.83 1.02 -12.64
N SER A 138 11.77 2.34 -12.74
CA SER A 138 12.36 3.28 -11.78
C SER A 138 11.40 3.54 -10.62
N VAL A 139 11.95 4.03 -9.50
CA VAL A 139 11.16 4.45 -8.33
C VAL A 139 11.39 5.93 -8.13
N GLU A 140 10.33 6.72 -8.24
CA GLU A 140 10.35 8.15 -7.98
C GLU A 140 9.23 8.52 -7.03
N ASN A 141 9.56 9.29 -5.99
CA ASN A 141 8.59 9.76 -5.01
C ASN A 141 7.66 8.68 -4.42
N ASP A 142 8.22 7.50 -4.10
CA ASP A 142 7.53 6.31 -3.59
C ASP A 142 6.56 5.62 -4.57
N GLU A 143 6.54 6.03 -5.85
CA GLU A 143 5.83 5.37 -6.94
C GLU A 143 6.79 4.66 -7.90
N VAL A 144 6.27 3.69 -8.64
CA VAL A 144 7.01 2.94 -9.65
C VAL A 144 6.58 3.43 -11.02
N SER A 145 7.55 3.83 -11.85
CA SER A 145 7.30 4.35 -13.20
C SER A 145 8.38 3.90 -14.18
N ILE A 146 8.02 3.80 -15.45
CA ILE A 146 8.98 3.62 -16.55
C ILE A 146 9.70 4.93 -16.91
N TYR A 147 9.14 6.06 -16.46
CA TYR A 147 9.71 7.39 -16.58
C TYR A 147 10.47 7.74 -15.30
N SER A 148 11.51 8.56 -15.47
CA SER A 148 12.25 9.10 -14.34
C SER A 148 12.84 10.45 -14.74
N ASN A 149 13.07 11.34 -13.77
CA ASN A 149 13.83 12.58 -13.92
C ASN A 149 15.26 12.35 -14.44
N ASN A 150 15.75 11.11 -14.43
CA ASN A 150 16.97 10.73 -15.13
C ASN A 150 16.64 10.40 -16.60
N SER A 151 17.18 11.18 -17.53
CA SER A 151 17.01 11.04 -19.00
C SER A 151 17.61 9.76 -19.60
N GLN A 152 17.92 8.76 -18.77
CA GLN A 152 18.57 7.49 -19.14
C GLN A 152 17.64 6.28 -18.99
N THR A 153 16.33 6.46 -18.72
CA THR A 153 15.39 5.33 -18.72
C THR A 153 15.15 4.79 -20.12
N LEU A 154 14.77 3.52 -20.22
CA LEU A 154 14.42 2.91 -21.50
C LEU A 154 13.29 3.70 -22.19
N ALA A 155 12.28 4.15 -21.44
CA ALA A 155 11.15 4.90 -21.99
C ALA A 155 11.59 6.22 -22.62
N HIS A 156 12.47 6.97 -21.93
CA HIS A 156 13.05 8.20 -22.48
C HIS A 156 13.81 7.94 -23.78
N ILE A 157 14.63 6.87 -23.83
CA ILE A 157 15.40 6.53 -25.02
C ILE A 157 14.47 6.18 -26.18
N LEU A 158 13.43 5.36 -25.93
CA LEU A 158 12.48 4.95 -26.95
C LEU A 158 11.61 6.10 -27.47
N LYS A 159 11.30 7.11 -26.65
CA LYS A 159 10.55 8.31 -27.08
C LYS A 159 11.43 9.40 -27.71
N GLN A 160 12.75 9.22 -27.82
CA GLN A 160 13.62 10.17 -28.54
C GLN A 160 13.25 10.25 -30.02
N GLU A 161 13.35 11.43 -30.61
CA GLU A 161 12.95 11.67 -32.01
C GLU A 161 13.67 10.77 -33.02
N SER A 162 14.92 10.39 -32.75
CA SER A 162 15.69 9.46 -33.60
C SER A 162 15.31 7.98 -33.43
N VAL A 163 14.49 7.64 -32.44
CA VAL A 163 14.16 6.26 -32.04
C VAL A 163 12.66 5.98 -32.07
N LYS A 164 11.81 7.00 -31.85
CA LYS A 164 10.36 6.89 -31.63
C LYS A 164 9.63 6.09 -32.71
N ASP A 165 10.02 6.26 -33.97
CA ASP A 165 9.39 5.56 -35.10
C ASP A 165 9.66 4.04 -35.08
N HIS A 166 10.66 3.61 -34.32
CA HIS A 166 11.08 2.22 -34.20
C HIS A 166 10.76 1.61 -32.83
N ALA A 167 10.26 2.40 -31.87
CA ALA A 167 9.99 1.96 -30.50
C ALA A 167 9.04 0.77 -30.45
N TYR A 168 7.99 0.79 -31.27
CA TYR A 168 6.98 -0.28 -31.32
C TYR A 168 7.51 -1.58 -31.91
N TYR A 169 8.39 -1.52 -32.92
CA TYR A 169 9.09 -2.72 -33.43
C TYR A 169 10.04 -3.30 -32.39
N PHE A 170 10.72 -2.45 -31.62
CA PHE A 170 11.57 -2.90 -30.52
C PHE A 170 10.77 -3.62 -29.42
N LEU A 171 9.65 -3.02 -28.97
CA LEU A 171 8.77 -3.63 -27.98
C LEU A 171 8.11 -4.92 -28.49
N ALA A 172 7.69 -4.93 -29.76
CA ALA A 172 7.14 -6.13 -30.40
C ALA A 172 8.19 -7.25 -30.45
N ALA A 173 9.44 -6.95 -30.78
CA ALA A 173 10.51 -7.93 -30.78
C ALA A 173 10.75 -8.52 -29.39
N LEU A 174 10.81 -7.70 -28.34
CA LEU A 174 10.98 -8.20 -26.96
C LEU A 174 9.80 -9.09 -26.52
N LEU A 175 8.56 -8.71 -26.86
CA LEU A 175 7.38 -9.52 -26.58
C LEU A 175 7.46 -10.89 -27.28
N LEU A 176 7.76 -10.90 -28.57
CA LEU A 176 7.84 -12.14 -29.36
C LEU A 176 9.00 -13.05 -28.91
N ILE A 177 10.13 -12.46 -28.50
CA ILE A 177 11.24 -13.19 -27.88
C ILE A 177 10.81 -13.82 -26.55
N ALA A 178 10.06 -13.09 -25.72
CA ALA A 178 9.50 -13.64 -24.49
C ALA A 178 8.57 -14.84 -24.77
N GLU A 179 7.80 -14.83 -25.86
CA GLU A 179 6.96 -15.95 -26.31
C GLU A 179 7.74 -17.12 -26.95
N GLY A 180 9.07 -17.00 -27.03
CA GLY A 180 9.99 -18.03 -27.51
C GLY A 180 10.29 -17.98 -29.00
N ILE A 181 9.99 -16.88 -29.69
CA ILE A 181 10.38 -16.67 -31.09
C ILE A 181 11.83 -16.19 -31.15
N GLN A 182 12.66 -16.90 -31.93
CA GLN A 182 14.04 -16.50 -32.16
C GLN A 182 14.09 -15.41 -33.23
N LEU A 183 14.31 -14.16 -32.81
CA LEU A 183 14.43 -13.00 -33.71
C LEU A 183 15.89 -12.52 -33.81
N PRO A 184 16.34 -12.04 -34.99
CA PRO A 184 17.70 -11.54 -35.21
C PRO A 184 17.86 -10.10 -34.72
N ILE A 185 17.57 -9.84 -33.43
CA ILE A 185 17.82 -8.55 -32.78
C ILE A 185 19.25 -8.53 -32.26
N ASN A 186 20.17 -7.78 -32.87
CA ASN A 186 21.59 -7.82 -32.50
C ASN A 186 22.13 -6.43 -32.18
N ILE A 187 23.14 -6.41 -31.32
CA ILE A 187 23.90 -5.18 -31.02
C ILE A 187 25.28 -5.35 -31.63
N PHE A 188 25.65 -4.41 -32.48
CA PHE A 188 26.95 -4.38 -33.15
C PHE A 188 27.77 -3.22 -32.61
N ASN A 189 29.06 -3.44 -32.41
CA ASN A 189 30.02 -2.35 -32.22
C ASN A 189 30.44 -1.87 -33.60
N SER A 190 30.09 -0.63 -33.94
CA SER A 190 30.59 0.06 -35.12
C SER A 190 31.64 1.10 -34.72
N SER A 191 32.57 1.38 -35.62
CA SER A 191 33.51 2.50 -35.47
C SER A 191 33.19 3.52 -36.54
N VAL A 192 32.65 4.66 -36.12
CA VAL A 192 32.47 5.82 -37.01
C VAL A 192 33.35 6.93 -36.45
N GLU A 193 34.33 7.38 -37.24
CA GLU A 193 35.21 8.51 -36.91
C GLU A 193 35.94 8.37 -35.56
N GLU A 194 36.61 7.22 -35.32
CA GLU A 194 37.40 6.93 -34.10
C GLU A 194 36.60 6.93 -32.78
N LYS A 195 35.26 6.89 -32.84
CA LYS A 195 34.39 6.66 -31.69
C LYS A 195 33.73 5.28 -31.80
N GLU A 196 33.88 4.47 -30.75
CA GLU A 196 33.10 3.23 -30.60
C GLU A 196 31.62 3.59 -30.44
N THR A 197 30.80 3.20 -31.41
CA THR A 197 29.35 3.38 -31.41
C THR A 197 28.67 2.01 -31.33
N LYS A 198 27.60 1.91 -30.54
CA LYS A 198 26.79 0.68 -30.46
C LYS A 198 25.55 0.84 -31.32
N GLU A 199 25.28 -0.08 -32.23
CA GLU A 199 24.09 -0.10 -33.08
C GLU A 199 23.19 -1.28 -32.71
N LEU A 200 21.92 -1.00 -32.40
CA LEU A 200 20.88 -2.00 -32.22
C LEU A 200 20.14 -2.20 -33.55
N VAL A 201 20.11 -3.44 -34.04
CA VAL A 201 19.52 -3.78 -35.34
C VAL A 201 18.55 -4.93 -35.17
N LEU A 202 17.34 -4.80 -35.73
CA LEU A 202 16.42 -5.90 -35.93
C LEU A 202 16.32 -6.18 -37.44
N GLN A 203 16.82 -7.32 -37.87
CA GLN A 203 16.88 -7.68 -39.29
C GLN A 203 15.58 -8.35 -39.77
N LYS A 204 15.12 -8.05 -40.98
CA LYS A 204 14.13 -8.90 -41.68
C LYS A 204 14.83 -10.13 -42.24
N THR A 205 14.03 -11.13 -42.59
CA THR A 205 14.51 -12.34 -43.25
C THR A 205 15.08 -12.06 -44.65
N ASN A 206 14.69 -10.98 -45.33
CA ASN A 206 15.06 -10.65 -46.72
C ASN A 206 16.10 -9.52 -46.86
N GLU A 207 17.15 -9.51 -46.01
CA GLU A 207 18.28 -8.55 -46.02
C GLU A 207 17.97 -7.05 -45.75
N LYS A 208 16.70 -6.65 -45.55
CA LYS A 208 16.34 -5.28 -45.07
C LYS A 208 16.19 -5.26 -43.56
N ASP A 209 16.63 -4.20 -42.88
CA ASP A 209 16.42 -4.04 -41.44
C ASP A 209 14.97 -3.56 -41.16
N TYR A 210 14.30 -4.09 -40.13
CA TYR A 210 13.10 -3.45 -39.57
C TYR A 210 13.47 -2.09 -38.99
N PHE A 211 14.60 -2.05 -38.28
CA PHE A 211 15.21 -0.82 -37.81
C PHE A 211 16.70 -1.02 -37.53
N ARG A 212 17.43 0.10 -37.56
CA ARG A 212 18.82 0.23 -37.13
C ARG A 212 18.95 1.52 -36.34
N ILE A 213 19.21 1.41 -35.04
CA ILE A 213 19.29 2.55 -34.13
C ILE A 213 20.72 2.64 -33.57
N CYS A 214 21.31 3.83 -33.63
CA CYS A 214 22.56 4.11 -32.94
C CYS A 214 22.28 4.43 -31.46
N LEU A 215 22.83 3.63 -30.54
CA LEU A 215 22.63 3.75 -29.09
C LEU A 215 23.60 4.74 -28.42
N SER A 216 24.65 5.18 -29.13
CA SER A 216 25.62 6.15 -28.64
C SER A 216 25.17 7.58 -28.92
N ALA A 217 24.59 8.24 -27.90
CA ALA A 217 24.30 9.66 -27.97
C ALA A 217 25.54 10.50 -27.63
N ARG A 218 25.78 11.53 -28.44
CA ARG A 218 26.86 12.53 -28.34
C ARG A 218 26.94 13.15 -26.93
N ASN A 219 28.09 12.97 -26.27
CA ASN A 219 28.56 13.96 -25.29
C ASN A 219 29.08 15.19 -26.07
N SER A 220 28.19 16.05 -26.56
CA SER A 220 28.59 17.39 -27.01
C SER A 220 28.31 18.38 -25.89
N THR A 221 29.40 18.77 -25.24
CA THR A 221 29.65 19.98 -24.47
C THR A 221 28.60 21.10 -24.54
N GLU A 222 28.15 21.51 -23.35
CA GLU A 222 27.90 22.88 -22.91
C GLU A 222 27.64 23.93 -24.01
N SER A 223 26.39 24.39 -24.09
CA SER A 223 26.14 25.83 -24.07
C SER A 223 24.83 26.13 -23.33
N GLY A 224 24.99 26.41 -22.04
CA GLY A 224 24.19 27.38 -21.30
C GLY A 224 22.75 27.01 -20.93
N GLU A 225 22.54 26.17 -19.93
CA GLU A 225 21.48 26.37 -18.95
C GLU A 225 21.80 25.66 -17.62
N LYS A 226 21.66 26.39 -16.51
CA LYS A 226 22.12 25.99 -15.17
C LYS A 226 21.28 24.84 -14.62
N GLY A 227 21.79 23.62 -14.74
CA GLY A 227 21.27 22.43 -14.06
C GLY A 227 21.43 22.53 -12.54
N SER A 228 20.30 22.54 -11.84
CA SER A 228 20.18 22.67 -10.39
C SER A 228 20.75 21.48 -9.59
N SER A 229 21.54 21.87 -8.60
CA SER A 229 22.05 21.29 -7.35
C SER A 229 21.58 19.96 -6.71
N SER A 230 20.97 18.98 -7.38
CA SER A 230 20.47 17.77 -6.69
C SER A 230 21.54 16.75 -6.22
N LYS A 231 22.83 16.93 -6.54
CA LYS A 231 23.90 15.97 -6.17
C LYS A 231 24.59 16.20 -4.81
N LYS A 232 24.33 17.29 -4.08
CA LYS A 232 25.14 17.66 -2.89
C LYS A 232 24.57 17.26 -1.53
N LEU A 233 23.25 17.07 -1.36
CA LEU A 233 22.67 16.90 -0.01
C LEU A 233 22.65 15.46 0.52
N GLY A 234 22.49 14.44 -0.34
CA GLY A 234 22.54 13.03 0.10
C GLY A 234 23.95 12.57 0.53
N ILE A 235 24.98 13.18 -0.04
CA ILE A 235 26.39 12.89 0.31
C ILE A 235 26.73 13.49 1.69
N TYR A 236 26.20 14.67 2.00
CA TYR A 236 26.49 15.38 3.25
C TYR A 236 25.90 14.72 4.50
N ALA A 237 24.69 14.17 4.41
CA ALA A 237 24.08 13.42 5.52
C ALA A 237 24.80 12.08 5.78
N MET A 238 25.27 11.42 4.71
CA MET A 238 26.01 10.17 4.77
C MET A 238 27.44 10.37 5.31
N GLU A 239 28.09 11.49 4.98
CA GLU A 239 29.39 11.89 5.56
C GLU A 239 29.28 12.25 7.05
N ILE A 240 28.21 12.93 7.48
CA ILE A 240 27.97 13.21 8.90
C ILE A 240 27.69 11.91 9.68
N ALA A 241 26.94 10.97 9.12
CA ALA A 241 26.70 9.66 9.73
C ALA A 241 27.98 8.81 9.82
N LYS A 242 28.82 8.82 8.77
CA LYS A 242 30.15 8.17 8.77
C LYS A 242 31.09 8.77 9.83
N LYS A 243 31.10 10.10 9.97
CA LYS A 243 31.92 10.81 10.97
C LYS A 243 31.48 10.55 12.41
N ALA A 244 30.18 10.34 12.64
CA ALA A 244 29.64 10.01 13.95
C ALA A 244 29.89 8.55 14.39
N LEU A 245 30.29 7.66 13.47
CA LEU A 245 30.35 6.21 13.69
C LEU A 245 31.73 5.56 13.46
N GLY A 246 32.77 6.32 13.08
CA GLY A 246 34.16 5.83 13.04
C GLY A 246 34.48 4.75 12.01
N MET A 247 33.75 4.68 10.89
CA MET A 247 33.97 3.68 9.84
C MET A 247 34.96 4.18 8.76
N GLN A 248 36.01 3.40 8.47
CA GLN A 248 36.97 3.69 7.40
C GLN A 248 36.42 3.32 6.00
N ASP A 249 36.81 4.11 5.00
CA ASP A 249 36.31 4.03 3.63
C ASP A 249 36.76 2.76 2.89
N ILE A 250 35.79 2.06 2.29
CA ILE A 250 36.05 1.13 1.18
C ILE A 250 35.85 1.90 -0.13
N GLN A 251 36.83 1.77 -1.02
CA GLN A 251 36.99 2.48 -2.29
C GLN A 251 35.70 2.59 -3.12
N LYS A 252 35.41 3.83 -3.54
CA LYS A 252 34.37 4.24 -4.48
C LYS A 252 34.79 3.84 -5.90
N ASN A 253 34.27 2.72 -6.41
CA ASN A 253 34.19 2.45 -7.85
C ASN A 253 32.70 2.36 -8.22
N GLU A 254 32.05 3.51 -8.44
CA GLU A 254 30.67 3.58 -8.95
C GLU A 254 30.69 3.48 -10.48
N TRP A 255 30.31 2.30 -11.00
CA TRP A 255 30.05 2.11 -12.43
C TRP A 255 28.69 2.72 -12.75
N LYS A 256 28.68 3.91 -13.38
CA LYS A 256 27.49 4.44 -14.03
C LYS A 256 27.34 3.73 -15.38
N LEU A 257 26.40 2.80 -15.46
CA LEU A 257 26.05 2.12 -16.71
C LEU A 257 25.54 3.16 -17.73
N ASN A 258 26.09 3.18 -18.95
CA ASN A 258 25.61 4.08 -19.99
C ASN A 258 24.28 3.55 -20.58
N SER A 259 23.52 4.39 -21.31
CA SER A 259 22.21 4.02 -21.89
C SER A 259 22.28 2.81 -22.84
N ALA A 260 23.39 2.65 -23.55
CA ALA A 260 23.58 1.54 -24.49
C ALA A 260 23.77 0.21 -23.75
N ASP A 261 24.57 0.19 -22.69
CA ASP A 261 24.79 -1.00 -21.86
C ASP A 261 23.49 -1.45 -21.17
N ARG A 262 22.60 -0.51 -20.80
CA ARG A 262 21.27 -0.83 -20.27
C ARG A 262 20.40 -1.56 -21.29
N ILE A 263 20.29 -1.03 -22.52
CA ILE A 263 19.53 -1.67 -23.60
C ILE A 263 20.13 -3.05 -23.93
N GLU A 264 21.45 -3.16 -23.95
CA GLU A 264 22.16 -4.42 -24.16
C GLU A 264 21.84 -5.46 -23.09
N ASN A 265 21.84 -5.07 -21.81
CA ASN A 265 21.46 -5.96 -20.72
C ASN A 265 20.03 -6.49 -20.87
N ILE A 266 19.09 -5.60 -21.23
CA ILE A 266 17.68 -5.97 -21.45
C ILE A 266 17.57 -6.96 -22.60
N VAL A 267 18.09 -6.63 -23.79
CA VAL A 267 18.03 -7.52 -24.97
C VAL A 267 18.70 -8.87 -24.69
N THR A 268 19.84 -8.85 -23.99
CA THR A 268 20.58 -10.06 -23.63
C THR A 268 19.78 -10.95 -22.68
N PHE A 269 19.09 -10.38 -21.68
CA PHE A 269 18.22 -11.13 -20.78
C PHE A 269 17.10 -11.84 -21.55
N PHE A 270 16.35 -11.12 -22.39
CA PHE A 270 15.23 -11.71 -23.14
C PHE A 270 15.71 -12.84 -24.09
N LYS A 271 16.86 -12.66 -24.76
CA LYS A 271 17.46 -13.73 -25.58
C LYS A 271 17.85 -14.97 -24.76
N GLN A 272 18.44 -14.76 -23.59
CA GLN A 272 18.87 -15.86 -22.72
C GLN A 272 17.66 -16.66 -22.20
N CYS A 273 16.53 -16.01 -21.94
CA CYS A 273 15.30 -16.72 -21.56
C CYS A 273 14.87 -17.78 -22.60
N ILE A 274 15.11 -17.56 -23.89
CA ILE A 274 14.83 -18.57 -24.93
C ILE A 274 15.77 -19.78 -24.79
N ALA A 275 17.06 -19.54 -24.55
CA ALA A 275 18.05 -20.60 -24.39
C ALA A 275 17.78 -21.42 -23.12
N ASP A 276 17.45 -20.74 -22.03
CA ASP A 276 17.16 -21.35 -20.73
C ASP A 276 15.79 -22.05 -20.71
N ALA A 277 14.82 -21.65 -21.53
CA ALA A 277 13.55 -22.39 -21.69
C ALA A 277 13.73 -23.80 -22.28
N LYS A 278 14.87 -24.07 -22.94
CA LYS A 278 15.24 -25.42 -23.43
C LYS A 278 15.88 -26.28 -22.33
N THR A 279 16.35 -25.68 -21.24
CA THR A 279 16.88 -26.39 -20.06
C THR A 279 15.80 -26.42 -18.97
N LYS A 280 15.68 -27.52 -18.22
CA LYS A 280 14.54 -27.77 -17.30
C LYS A 280 14.40 -26.78 -16.11
N SER A 281 15.18 -25.70 -16.04
CA SER A 281 15.24 -24.78 -14.88
C SER A 281 14.13 -23.72 -14.86
N ILE A 282 13.46 -23.42 -16.00
CA ILE A 282 12.40 -22.40 -16.13
C ILE A 282 10.97 -22.98 -16.22
N CYS A 283 10.79 -24.31 -16.37
CA CYS A 283 9.47 -24.92 -16.59
C CYS A 283 8.41 -24.64 -15.50
N GLU A 284 8.81 -24.25 -14.28
CA GLU A 284 7.89 -23.86 -13.21
C GLU A 284 7.27 -22.45 -13.37
N LEU A 285 7.78 -21.66 -14.33
CA LEU A 285 7.38 -20.27 -14.58
C LEU A 285 6.45 -20.13 -15.80
N ALA A 286 5.71 -21.18 -16.16
CA ALA A 286 4.76 -21.12 -17.27
C ALA A 286 3.54 -20.20 -16.95
N GLU A 287 2.88 -19.71 -18.01
CA GLU A 287 1.58 -19.04 -17.87
C GLU A 287 0.59 -20.03 -17.21
N PRO A 288 -0.07 -19.65 -16.11
CA PRO A 288 -0.90 -20.56 -15.34
C PRO A 288 -2.13 -21.00 -16.14
N GLU A 289 -2.36 -22.31 -16.17
CA GLU A 289 -3.47 -22.93 -16.89
C GLU A 289 -4.77 -22.92 -16.09
N ASN A 290 -4.69 -22.70 -14.78
CA ASN A 290 -5.83 -22.71 -13.87
C ASN A 290 -5.60 -21.81 -12.64
N MET A 291 -6.68 -21.54 -11.91
CA MET A 291 -6.68 -20.68 -10.72
C MET A 291 -5.74 -21.19 -9.60
N VAL A 292 -5.52 -22.50 -9.47
CA VAL A 292 -4.62 -23.06 -8.45
C VAL A 292 -3.16 -22.68 -8.76
N GLN A 293 -2.74 -22.81 -10.01
CA GLN A 293 -1.41 -22.36 -10.45
C GLN A 293 -1.30 -20.84 -10.39
N PHE A 294 -2.35 -20.11 -10.79
CA PHE A 294 -2.39 -18.64 -10.77
C PHE A 294 -2.12 -18.08 -9.37
N LYS A 295 -2.80 -18.62 -8.34
CA LYS A 295 -2.68 -18.18 -6.94
C LYS A 295 -1.27 -18.30 -6.35
N ARG A 296 -0.35 -19.05 -6.97
CA ARG A 296 1.06 -19.12 -6.56
C ARG A 296 1.86 -17.87 -6.96
N GLY A 297 1.37 -17.09 -7.93
CA GLY A 297 2.03 -15.88 -8.42
C GLY A 297 3.38 -16.11 -9.11
N LEU A 298 3.70 -17.34 -9.53
CA LEU A 298 4.98 -17.64 -10.19
C LEU A 298 5.12 -16.92 -11.54
N PHE A 299 4.00 -16.68 -12.23
CA PHE A 299 3.98 -15.97 -13.51
C PHE A 299 4.50 -14.53 -13.43
N LEU A 300 4.50 -13.91 -12.23
CA LEU A 300 5.05 -12.58 -12.01
C LEU A 300 6.56 -12.52 -12.28
N LYS A 301 7.24 -13.68 -12.33
CA LYS A 301 8.68 -13.80 -12.61
C LYS A 301 8.97 -14.21 -14.06
N THR A 302 8.04 -14.03 -14.99
CA THR A 302 8.24 -14.36 -16.41
C THR A 302 8.64 -13.14 -17.24
N PRO A 303 9.44 -13.33 -18.32
CA PRO A 303 9.71 -12.24 -19.25
C PRO A 303 8.41 -11.73 -19.92
N GLN A 304 7.41 -12.60 -20.13
CA GLN A 304 6.10 -12.24 -20.69
C GLN A 304 5.38 -11.21 -19.81
N PHE A 305 5.28 -11.47 -18.50
CA PHE A 305 4.66 -10.53 -17.57
C PHE A 305 5.40 -9.19 -17.56
N LEU A 306 6.73 -9.23 -17.49
CA LEU A 306 7.58 -8.04 -17.42
C LEU A 306 7.39 -7.13 -18.64
N ILE A 307 7.45 -7.68 -19.86
CA ILE A 307 7.31 -6.89 -21.08
C ILE A 307 5.87 -6.44 -21.32
N GLN A 308 4.86 -7.25 -21.00
CA GLN A 308 3.45 -6.86 -21.13
C GLN A 308 3.12 -5.68 -20.21
N ALA A 309 3.59 -5.71 -18.95
CA ALA A 309 3.39 -4.60 -18.03
C ALA A 309 4.10 -3.33 -18.53
N TYR A 310 5.33 -3.46 -19.04
CA TYR A 310 6.07 -2.32 -19.57
C TYR A 310 5.42 -1.69 -20.80
N ILE A 311 4.92 -2.52 -21.73
CA ILE A 311 4.23 -2.02 -22.94
C ILE A 311 3.01 -1.19 -22.53
N TYR A 312 2.21 -1.68 -21.58
CA TYR A 312 1.00 -0.98 -21.13
C TYR A 312 1.31 0.40 -20.54
N GLU A 313 2.37 0.51 -19.73
CA GLU A 313 2.84 1.79 -19.16
C GLU A 313 3.48 2.73 -20.20
N PHE A 314 3.87 2.20 -21.38
CA PHE A 314 4.57 2.96 -22.41
C PHE A 314 3.64 3.55 -23.48
N VAL A 315 2.53 2.87 -23.78
CA VAL A 315 1.57 3.30 -24.79
C VAL A 315 0.59 4.32 -24.21
N GLU A 316 0.48 5.47 -24.86
CA GLU A 316 -0.26 6.62 -24.30
C GLU A 316 -1.55 6.94 -25.08
N SER A 317 -1.80 6.23 -26.19
CA SER A 317 -2.97 6.42 -27.04
C SER A 317 -3.32 5.17 -27.83
N ILE A 318 -4.53 5.15 -28.40
CA ILE A 318 -5.02 4.07 -29.25
C ILE A 318 -4.19 3.98 -30.54
N GLU A 319 -3.73 5.11 -31.06
CA GLU A 319 -2.85 5.16 -32.23
C GLU A 319 -1.51 4.46 -31.97
N GLU A 320 -0.92 4.68 -30.79
CA GLU A 320 0.32 4.01 -30.39
C GLU A 320 0.13 2.48 -30.22
N ILE A 321 -1.03 2.06 -29.69
CA ILE A 321 -1.41 0.64 -29.61
C ILE A 321 -1.51 0.02 -31.00
N ASP A 322 -2.16 0.71 -31.95
CA ASP A 322 -2.31 0.23 -33.32
C ASP A 322 -0.95 0.07 -34.02
N LEU A 323 -0.01 1.01 -33.80
CA LEU A 323 1.37 0.89 -34.28
C LEU A 323 2.06 -0.35 -33.69
N PHE A 324 1.87 -0.59 -32.39
CA PHE A 324 2.41 -1.77 -31.72
C PHE A 324 1.82 -3.09 -32.25
N HIS A 325 0.50 -3.21 -32.36
CA HIS A 325 -0.14 -4.42 -32.89
C HIS A 325 0.23 -4.66 -34.36
N SER A 326 0.33 -3.60 -35.16
CA SER A 326 0.80 -3.70 -36.54
C SER A 326 2.22 -4.23 -36.64
N ALA A 327 3.14 -3.75 -35.78
CA ALA A 327 4.51 -4.26 -35.73
C ALA A 327 4.57 -5.73 -35.33
N VAL A 328 3.76 -6.16 -34.34
CA VAL A 328 3.65 -7.58 -33.95
C VAL A 328 3.14 -8.44 -35.10
N HIS A 329 2.09 -7.98 -35.79
CA HIS A 329 1.52 -8.68 -36.94
C HIS A 329 2.55 -8.82 -38.07
N GLU A 330 3.20 -7.73 -38.49
CA GLU A 330 4.20 -7.75 -39.56
C GLU A 330 5.36 -8.70 -39.24
N ILE A 331 5.91 -8.65 -38.02
CA ILE A 331 7.02 -9.53 -37.63
C ILE A 331 6.59 -11.00 -37.70
N LEU A 332 5.42 -11.34 -37.15
CA LEU A 332 4.92 -12.71 -37.16
C LEU A 332 4.61 -13.22 -38.57
N THR A 333 3.95 -12.42 -39.41
CA THR A 333 3.64 -12.77 -40.80
C THR A 333 4.93 -13.02 -41.59
N ASN A 334 5.94 -12.17 -41.45
CA ASN A 334 7.24 -12.38 -42.10
C ASN A 334 7.95 -13.66 -41.61
N CYS A 335 7.80 -14.03 -40.32
CA CYS A 335 8.31 -15.29 -39.80
C CYS A 335 7.55 -16.52 -40.33
N ILE A 336 6.25 -16.40 -40.60
CA ILE A 336 5.38 -17.49 -41.09
C ILE A 336 5.56 -17.69 -42.60
N GLU A 337 5.50 -16.61 -43.38
CA GLU A 337 5.60 -16.64 -44.84
C GLU A 337 7.00 -17.03 -45.31
N ASN A 338 8.02 -16.74 -44.49
CA ASN A 338 9.43 -17.09 -44.71
C ASN A 338 9.85 -16.97 -46.18
N PRO A 339 9.85 -15.76 -46.76
CA PRO A 339 9.91 -15.54 -48.21
C PRO A 339 11.14 -16.12 -48.93
N GLU A 340 12.13 -16.69 -48.21
CA GLU A 340 13.38 -17.24 -48.73
C GLU A 340 13.81 -18.59 -48.11
N ASP A 341 12.91 -19.32 -47.42
CA ASP A 341 13.23 -20.59 -46.73
C ASP A 341 14.36 -20.51 -45.65
N LEU A 342 14.67 -19.29 -45.17
CA LEU A 342 15.77 -19.03 -44.24
C LEU A 342 15.51 -19.47 -42.79
N LEU A 343 14.25 -19.48 -42.34
CA LEU A 343 13.87 -19.95 -41.01
C LEU A 343 13.55 -21.45 -40.97
N PRO A 344 14.07 -22.20 -39.98
CA PRO A 344 13.69 -23.60 -39.75
C PRO A 344 12.18 -23.79 -39.57
N LYS A 345 11.66 -24.95 -40.02
CA LYS A 345 10.21 -25.27 -39.99
C LYS A 345 9.62 -25.27 -38.56
N ASP A 346 10.41 -25.61 -37.56
CA ASP A 346 10.05 -25.54 -36.15
C ASP A 346 9.86 -24.09 -35.67
N VAL A 347 10.66 -23.14 -36.17
CA VAL A 347 10.50 -21.71 -35.89
C VAL A 347 9.22 -21.18 -36.56
N GLN A 348 8.93 -21.58 -37.79
CA GLN A 348 7.66 -21.23 -38.47
C GLN A 348 6.45 -21.77 -37.71
N ASN A 349 6.49 -23.05 -37.30
CA ASN A 349 5.40 -23.66 -36.52
C ASN A 349 5.21 -22.96 -35.17
N LYS A 350 6.30 -22.56 -34.52
CA LYS A 350 6.25 -21.78 -33.28
C LYS A 350 5.68 -20.38 -33.53
N ALA A 351 6.10 -19.69 -34.58
CA ALA A 351 5.55 -18.39 -34.98
C ALA A 351 4.06 -18.48 -35.28
N LEU A 352 3.61 -19.53 -35.99
CA LEU A 352 2.18 -19.78 -36.25
C LEU A 352 1.40 -20.03 -34.95
N ALA A 353 1.95 -20.81 -34.01
CA ALA A 353 1.33 -21.05 -32.72
C ALA A 353 1.21 -19.76 -31.88
N VAL A 354 2.22 -18.89 -31.92
CA VAL A 354 2.19 -17.58 -31.26
C VAL A 354 1.22 -16.64 -31.98
N TYR A 355 1.18 -16.66 -33.31
CA TYR A 355 0.22 -15.89 -34.11
C TYR A 355 -1.23 -16.20 -33.74
N LYS A 356 -1.60 -17.48 -33.61
CA LYS A 356 -2.96 -17.88 -33.18
C LYS A 356 -3.30 -17.46 -31.74
N ARG A 357 -2.29 -17.19 -30.90
CA ARG A 357 -2.49 -16.60 -29.56
C ARG A 357 -2.61 -15.07 -29.60
N CYS A 358 -2.02 -14.41 -30.59
CA CYS A 358 -2.14 -12.96 -30.81
C CYS A 358 -3.44 -12.58 -31.53
N PHE A 359 -3.75 -13.30 -32.60
CA PHE A 359 -4.74 -12.93 -33.61
C PHE A 359 -5.66 -14.11 -33.92
N VAL A 360 -6.90 -13.79 -34.27
CA VAL A 360 -7.87 -14.74 -34.83
C VAL A 360 -7.71 -14.70 -36.35
N PRO A 361 -7.47 -15.84 -37.02
CA PRO A 361 -7.43 -15.91 -38.48
C PRO A 361 -8.73 -15.38 -39.09
N VAL A 362 -8.65 -14.60 -40.18
CA VAL A 362 -9.80 -13.89 -40.78
C VAL A 362 -10.95 -14.83 -41.15
N ASP A 363 -10.61 -16.03 -41.60
CA ASP A 363 -11.51 -17.13 -41.94
C ASP A 363 -12.11 -17.86 -40.72
N GLU A 364 -11.53 -17.69 -39.53
CA GLU A 364 -11.97 -18.29 -38.27
C GLU A 364 -12.72 -17.28 -37.36
N ILE A 365 -12.82 -15.99 -37.72
CA ILE A 365 -13.49 -14.98 -36.90
C ILE A 365 -14.98 -15.30 -36.75
N THR A 366 -15.40 -15.65 -35.54
CA THR A 366 -16.82 -15.82 -35.21
C THR A 366 -17.45 -14.51 -34.71
N THR A 367 -18.79 -14.42 -34.75
CA THR A 367 -19.51 -13.32 -34.08
C THR A 367 -19.20 -13.30 -32.58
N LYS A 368 -19.01 -14.47 -31.96
CA LYS A 368 -18.64 -14.59 -30.55
C LYS A 368 -17.29 -13.94 -30.25
N ASP A 369 -16.31 -14.08 -31.14
CA ASP A 369 -14.99 -13.45 -30.95
C ASP A 369 -15.05 -11.92 -31.04
N ARG A 370 -15.90 -11.39 -31.92
CA ARG A 370 -16.10 -9.93 -32.08
C ARG A 370 -16.74 -9.28 -30.86
N TYR A 371 -17.69 -9.96 -30.23
CA TYR A 371 -18.38 -9.45 -29.03
C TYR A 371 -17.66 -9.76 -27.72
N ALA A 372 -16.65 -10.64 -27.74
CA ALA A 372 -15.95 -11.05 -26.52
C ALA A 372 -15.27 -9.87 -25.81
N PHE A 373 -14.67 -8.93 -26.53
CA PHE A 373 -14.05 -7.74 -25.92
C PHE A 373 -15.08 -6.87 -25.18
N ILE A 374 -16.21 -6.60 -25.84
CA ILE A 374 -17.31 -5.80 -25.27
C ILE A 374 -17.87 -6.52 -24.05
N GLU A 375 -18.18 -7.82 -24.15
CA GLU A 375 -18.71 -8.62 -23.03
C GLU A 375 -17.75 -8.61 -21.84
N GLN A 376 -16.44 -8.77 -22.07
CA GLN A 376 -15.43 -8.72 -21.02
C GLN A 376 -15.39 -7.34 -20.34
N LEU A 377 -15.40 -6.27 -21.14
CA LEU A 377 -15.38 -4.90 -20.63
C LEU A 377 -16.66 -4.58 -19.85
N GLU A 378 -17.83 -4.97 -20.35
CA GLU A 378 -19.12 -4.80 -19.68
C GLU A 378 -19.13 -5.51 -18.32
N LYS A 379 -18.60 -6.74 -18.23
CA LYS A 379 -18.51 -7.47 -16.96
C LYS A 379 -17.56 -6.81 -15.97
N LEU A 380 -16.46 -6.25 -16.45
CA LEU A 380 -15.54 -5.48 -15.64
C LEU A 380 -16.20 -4.18 -15.14
N LYS A 381 -16.92 -3.45 -16.00
CA LYS A 381 -17.70 -2.27 -15.64
C LYS A 381 -18.81 -2.60 -14.64
N GLU A 382 -19.53 -3.70 -14.83
CA GLU A 382 -20.56 -4.20 -13.91
C GLU A 382 -19.95 -4.42 -12.51
N MET A 383 -18.78 -5.05 -12.42
CA MET A 383 -18.06 -5.23 -11.17
C MET A 383 -17.73 -3.89 -10.49
N TYR A 384 -17.20 -2.92 -11.25
CA TYR A 384 -16.91 -1.59 -10.72
C TYR A 384 -18.17 -0.82 -10.30
N MET A 385 -19.27 -0.97 -11.03
CA MET A 385 -20.55 -0.38 -10.64
C MET A 385 -21.07 -0.98 -9.33
N ILE A 386 -21.04 -2.30 -9.16
CA ILE A 386 -21.47 -2.95 -7.91
C ILE A 386 -20.59 -2.47 -6.75
N PHE A 387 -19.29 -2.37 -6.98
CA PHE A 387 -18.36 -1.81 -6.01
C PHE A 387 -18.73 -0.36 -5.64
N GLY A 388 -18.95 0.51 -6.63
CA GLY A 388 -19.31 1.92 -6.46
C GLY A 388 -20.66 2.14 -5.76
N VAL A 389 -21.69 1.35 -6.08
CA VAL A 389 -23.01 1.42 -5.43
C VAL A 389 -22.93 1.13 -3.92
N GLU A 390 -22.10 0.18 -3.50
CA GLU A 390 -21.85 -0.11 -2.09
C GLU A 390 -20.93 0.96 -1.45
N GLN A 391 -20.20 1.72 -2.26
CA GLN A 391 -19.23 2.73 -1.85
C GLN A 391 -19.82 4.14 -1.97
N ILE A 392 -20.74 4.51 -1.06
CA ILE A 392 -21.43 5.82 -1.01
C ILE A 392 -20.49 7.01 -0.78
N VAL A 393 -19.27 6.72 -0.35
CA VAL A 393 -18.19 7.67 -0.05
C VAL A 393 -16.90 7.19 -0.74
N PRO A 394 -15.95 8.07 -1.07
CA PRO A 394 -14.80 7.72 -1.91
C PRO A 394 -13.80 6.72 -1.29
N PHE A 395 -13.92 6.43 0.01
CA PHE A 395 -13.01 5.52 0.72
C PHE A 395 -13.81 4.49 1.53
N ALA A 396 -13.37 3.24 1.59
CA ALA A 396 -14.09 2.18 2.30
C ALA A 396 -13.89 2.23 3.82
N ASP A 397 -12.72 2.70 4.28
CA ASP A 397 -12.34 2.80 5.70
C ASP A 397 -11.35 3.95 5.97
N THR A 398 -11.07 4.19 7.25
CA THR A 398 -10.14 5.27 7.69
C THR A 398 -8.70 5.02 7.22
N MET A 399 -8.30 3.77 6.99
CA MET A 399 -6.94 3.41 6.58
C MET A 399 -6.68 3.69 5.10
N GLN A 400 -7.73 3.86 4.30
CA GLN A 400 -7.66 4.27 2.89
C GLN A 400 -7.65 5.80 2.71
N LEU A 401 -7.75 6.58 3.80
CA LEU A 401 -7.66 8.03 3.66
C LEU A 401 -6.22 8.42 3.29
N PRO A 402 -6.04 9.34 2.32
CA PRO A 402 -4.77 9.99 2.04
C PRO A 402 -4.01 10.41 3.32
N TYR A 403 -2.71 10.13 3.38
CA TYR A 403 -1.88 10.48 4.53
C TYR A 403 -1.03 11.70 4.22
N SER A 404 -0.79 12.54 5.22
CA SER A 404 0.09 13.70 5.03
C SER A 404 1.53 13.28 4.72
N ILE A 405 2.18 14.03 3.84
CA ILE A 405 3.55 13.83 3.42
C ILE A 405 4.42 15.07 3.65
N SER A 406 5.74 14.90 3.53
CA SER A 406 6.69 16.00 3.62
C SER A 406 6.98 16.55 2.24
N ILE A 407 6.52 17.77 1.96
CA ILE A 407 6.55 18.40 0.64
C ILE A 407 7.35 19.71 0.65
N PHE A 408 7.93 20.05 -0.50
CA PHE A 408 8.60 21.34 -0.68
C PHE A 408 7.57 22.48 -0.72
N PRO A 409 7.92 23.67 -0.22
CA PRO A 409 7.11 24.86 -0.44
C PRO A 409 6.91 25.14 -1.93
N TYR A 410 5.69 25.43 -2.33
CA TYR A 410 5.30 25.90 -3.65
C TYR A 410 5.29 27.43 -3.69
N ASN A 411 5.79 28.00 -4.78
CA ASN A 411 5.69 29.42 -5.07
C ASN A 411 4.73 29.62 -6.25
N ARG A 412 3.62 30.31 -6.01
CA ARG A 412 2.57 30.50 -7.03
C ARG A 412 3.01 31.47 -8.12
N GLU A 413 3.78 32.51 -7.79
CA GLU A 413 4.29 33.49 -8.76
C GLU A 413 5.23 32.85 -9.78
N SER A 414 6.13 31.96 -9.34
CA SER A 414 7.09 31.27 -10.21
C SER A 414 6.57 29.95 -10.78
N GLY A 415 5.48 29.40 -10.23
CA GLY A 415 4.93 28.10 -10.62
C GLY A 415 5.79 26.90 -10.25
N MET A 416 6.77 27.05 -9.34
CA MET A 416 7.77 26.03 -9.03
C MET A 416 7.80 25.67 -7.54
N PHE A 417 8.25 24.46 -7.24
CA PHE A 417 8.58 24.03 -5.89
C PHE A 417 9.99 24.49 -5.50
N MET A 418 10.12 25.08 -4.31
CA MET A 418 11.36 25.61 -3.76
C MET A 418 12.15 24.49 -3.08
N GLU A 419 12.89 23.71 -3.87
CA GLU A 419 13.67 22.55 -3.40
C GLU A 419 14.83 22.92 -2.46
N ASP A 420 15.28 24.17 -2.50
CA ASP A 420 16.30 24.73 -1.62
C ASP A 420 15.78 25.04 -0.20
N GLN A 421 14.46 25.00 0.00
CA GLN A 421 13.83 25.27 1.29
C GLN A 421 13.46 24.00 2.05
N ALA A 422 13.39 24.12 3.38
CA ALA A 422 13.02 23.02 4.25
C ALA A 422 11.54 22.60 4.06
N ARG A 423 11.35 21.33 3.68
CA ARG A 423 10.02 20.70 3.53
C ARG A 423 9.13 20.88 4.76
N PHE A 424 7.82 20.80 4.55
CA PHE A 424 6.82 20.83 5.60
C PHE A 424 5.86 19.65 5.48
N THR A 425 5.25 19.26 6.60
CA THR A 425 4.20 18.25 6.62
C THR A 425 2.86 18.91 6.29
N ASP A 426 2.20 18.43 5.23
CA ASP A 426 0.98 19.00 4.64
C ASP A 426 -0.30 18.44 5.28
N SER A 427 -0.29 18.26 6.60
CA SER A 427 -1.38 17.60 7.32
C SER A 427 -2.74 18.29 7.19
N ALA A 428 -2.76 19.62 7.18
CA ALA A 428 -4.00 20.38 7.10
C ALA A 428 -4.51 20.42 5.65
N GLU A 429 -3.60 20.51 4.70
CA GLU A 429 -3.82 20.50 3.27
C GLU A 429 -4.38 19.15 2.83
N THR A 430 -3.78 18.05 3.28
CA THR A 430 -4.27 16.68 3.06
C THR A 430 -5.66 16.49 3.67
N SER A 431 -5.91 17.08 4.84
CA SER A 431 -7.24 17.03 5.47
C SER A 431 -8.32 17.69 4.60
N ILE A 432 -7.97 18.81 3.97
CA ILE A 432 -8.87 19.51 3.03
C ILE A 432 -8.99 18.73 1.72
N TYR A 433 -7.91 18.13 1.21
CA TYR A 433 -7.97 17.22 0.05
C TYR A 433 -9.00 16.12 0.27
N ILE A 434 -8.90 15.39 1.39
CA ILE A 434 -9.86 14.35 1.76
C ILE A 434 -11.28 14.90 1.82
N LEU A 435 -11.49 16.05 2.47
CA LEU A 435 -12.79 16.69 2.52
C LEU A 435 -13.35 16.92 1.10
N PHE A 436 -12.53 17.45 0.17
CA PHE A 436 -12.97 17.67 -1.19
C PHE A 436 -13.27 16.36 -1.94
N CYS A 437 -12.50 15.30 -1.73
CA CYS A 437 -12.86 13.98 -2.26
C CYS A 437 -14.30 13.61 -1.87
N PHE A 438 -14.71 13.80 -0.62
CA PHE A 438 -16.08 13.51 -0.19
C PHE A 438 -17.12 14.47 -0.80
N LEU A 439 -16.76 15.74 -1.00
CA LEU A 439 -17.68 16.74 -1.57
C LEU A 439 -17.87 16.58 -3.08
N THR A 440 -16.86 16.13 -3.82
CA THR A 440 -16.91 15.98 -5.29
C THR A 440 -17.34 14.59 -5.74
N TYR A 441 -17.38 13.61 -4.83
CA TYR A 441 -17.62 12.22 -5.20
C TYR A 441 -19.04 11.95 -5.72
N ASN A 442 -19.10 11.42 -6.94
CA ASN A 442 -20.26 10.82 -7.56
C ASN A 442 -20.26 9.29 -7.33
N PRO A 443 -21.13 8.76 -6.45
CA PRO A 443 -21.20 7.32 -6.20
C PRO A 443 -21.72 6.50 -7.38
N TYR A 444 -22.40 7.12 -8.36
CA TYR A 444 -22.94 6.41 -9.52
C TYR A 444 -21.86 6.08 -10.57
N GLU A 445 -20.98 7.05 -10.81
CA GLU A 445 -19.90 6.91 -11.81
C GLU A 445 -18.57 6.51 -11.15
N ASN A 446 -18.52 6.46 -9.81
CA ASN A 446 -17.30 6.24 -9.02
C ASN A 446 -16.17 7.22 -9.42
N GLN A 447 -16.51 8.50 -9.52
CA GLN A 447 -15.61 9.57 -9.99
C GLN A 447 -15.83 10.86 -9.20
N TYR A 448 -14.85 11.76 -9.21
CA TYR A 448 -14.94 13.10 -8.66
C TYR A 448 -15.39 14.08 -9.73
N ILE A 449 -16.45 14.83 -9.42
CA ILE A 449 -17.05 15.82 -10.31
C ILE A 449 -17.04 17.17 -9.62
N THR A 450 -16.70 18.23 -10.35
CA THR A 450 -16.70 19.62 -9.86
C THR A 450 -17.72 20.52 -10.55
N ALA A 451 -18.39 20.02 -11.60
CA ALA A 451 -19.30 20.81 -12.44
C ALA A 451 -20.53 21.35 -11.69
N HIS A 452 -20.92 20.75 -10.56
CA HIS A 452 -22.00 21.22 -9.71
C HIS A 452 -21.61 22.42 -8.83
N MET A 453 -20.32 22.70 -8.66
CA MET A 453 -19.85 23.82 -7.87
C MET A 453 -19.97 25.14 -8.66
N HIS A 454 -20.41 26.20 -7.99
CA HIS A 454 -20.53 27.53 -8.60
C HIS A 454 -19.18 28.26 -8.59
N ASN A 455 -18.55 28.41 -9.76
CA ASN A 455 -17.27 29.11 -9.98
C ASN A 455 -16.05 28.57 -9.17
N PRO A 456 -15.79 27.25 -9.12
CA PRO A 456 -14.55 26.75 -8.54
C PRO A 456 -13.32 27.30 -9.27
N SER A 457 -12.21 27.44 -8.55
CA SER A 457 -10.93 27.86 -9.11
C SER A 457 -10.48 26.93 -10.25
N TYR A 458 -9.76 27.48 -11.23
CA TYR A 458 -9.26 26.71 -12.37
C TYR A 458 -8.36 25.55 -11.91
N GLU A 459 -7.54 25.78 -10.89
CA GLU A 459 -6.65 24.80 -10.30
C GLU A 459 -7.42 23.65 -9.64
N LEU A 460 -8.51 23.94 -8.92
CA LEU A 460 -9.36 22.92 -8.30
C LEU A 460 -10.05 22.05 -9.37
N ILE A 461 -10.57 22.67 -10.44
CA ILE A 461 -11.15 21.94 -11.58
C ILE A 461 -10.07 21.09 -12.24
N GLY A 462 -8.90 21.67 -12.53
CA GLY A 462 -7.79 20.98 -13.17
C GLY A 462 -7.29 19.78 -12.36
N PHE A 463 -7.24 19.92 -11.03
CA PHE A 463 -6.88 18.84 -10.12
C PHE A 463 -7.84 17.66 -10.23
N PHE A 464 -9.16 17.88 -10.07
CA PHE A 464 -10.15 16.81 -10.12
C PHE A 464 -10.47 16.31 -11.54
N LYS A 465 -10.08 17.03 -12.59
CA LYS A 465 -10.06 16.49 -13.95
C LYS A 465 -8.90 15.53 -14.16
N LYS A 466 -7.72 15.83 -13.61
CA LYS A 466 -6.55 14.94 -13.69
C LYS A 466 -6.72 13.71 -12.78
N HIS A 467 -7.18 13.93 -11.56
CA HIS A 467 -7.37 12.92 -10.53
C HIS A 467 -8.86 12.69 -10.29
N TYR A 468 -9.57 12.29 -11.34
CA TYR A 468 -11.03 12.14 -11.31
C TYR A 468 -11.47 10.79 -10.76
N ILE A 469 -10.61 9.78 -10.73
CA ILE A 469 -10.91 8.47 -10.14
C ILE A 469 -10.52 8.49 -8.65
N PRO A 470 -11.36 7.96 -7.75
CA PRO A 470 -11.01 7.72 -6.35
C PRO A 470 -9.89 6.68 -6.24
N GLU A 471 -8.66 7.12 -6.45
CA GLU A 471 -7.48 6.32 -6.16
C GLU A 471 -7.40 6.11 -4.65
N GLN A 472 -7.28 4.84 -4.22
CA GLN A 472 -7.04 4.51 -2.81
C GLN A 472 -5.68 5.05 -2.33
N ASP A 473 -4.80 5.30 -3.30
CA ASP A 473 -3.45 5.82 -3.36
C ASP A 473 -3.16 7.33 -3.47
N ALA A 474 -3.09 8.17 -2.43
CA ALA A 474 -2.60 9.55 -2.65
C ALA A 474 -1.08 9.58 -2.86
N SER A 475 -0.65 9.49 -4.11
CA SER A 475 0.77 9.55 -4.50
C SER A 475 1.39 10.92 -4.15
N MET A 476 2.72 11.00 -4.06
CA MET A 476 3.40 12.30 -3.91
C MET A 476 2.99 13.29 -5.01
N GLU A 477 2.75 12.78 -6.22
CA GLU A 477 2.29 13.61 -7.33
C GLU A 477 0.90 14.20 -7.07
N VAL A 478 -0.04 13.39 -6.56
CA VAL A 478 -1.36 13.86 -6.12
C VAL A 478 -1.20 14.97 -5.09
N HIS A 479 -0.35 14.78 -4.07
CA HIS A 479 -0.08 15.80 -3.08
C HIS A 479 0.56 17.06 -3.67
N MET A 480 1.52 16.95 -4.59
CA MET A 480 2.11 18.11 -5.28
C MET A 480 1.07 18.87 -6.10
N ASN A 481 0.24 18.16 -6.85
CA ASN A 481 -0.84 18.76 -7.63
C ASN A 481 -1.86 19.42 -6.69
N TRP A 482 -2.16 18.82 -5.54
CA TRP A 482 -3.06 19.40 -4.54
C TRP A 482 -2.47 20.65 -3.88
N ILE A 483 -1.18 20.64 -3.54
CA ILE A 483 -0.50 21.79 -2.94
C ILE A 483 -0.55 23.02 -3.86
N ARG A 484 -0.52 22.83 -5.18
CA ARG A 484 -0.73 23.92 -6.15
C ARG A 484 -2.15 24.53 -6.07
N VAL A 485 -3.14 23.77 -5.64
CA VAL A 485 -4.52 24.27 -5.42
C VAL A 485 -4.57 25.13 -4.17
N VAL A 486 -3.96 24.70 -3.07
CA VAL A 486 -4.22 25.26 -1.73
C VAL A 486 -3.13 26.19 -1.18
N SER A 487 -1.95 26.26 -1.81
CA SER A 487 -0.83 27.06 -1.29
C SER A 487 -0.71 28.42 -1.96
N ASP A 488 -0.20 29.38 -1.19
CA ASP A 488 0.14 30.73 -1.64
C ASP A 488 -1.05 31.42 -2.35
N LEU A 489 -2.24 31.26 -1.76
CA LEU A 489 -3.48 31.85 -2.27
C LEU A 489 -3.51 33.37 -1.99
N PRO A 490 -4.04 34.19 -2.91
CA PRO A 490 -4.05 35.65 -2.80
C PRO A 490 -5.12 36.19 -1.82
N ASN A 491 -5.33 35.52 -0.69
CA ASN A 491 -6.32 35.90 0.32
C ASN A 491 -5.67 36.08 1.69
N ASN A 492 -5.54 37.34 2.10
CA ASN A 492 -4.94 37.75 3.38
C ASN A 492 -5.70 37.24 4.62
N ASN A 493 -6.91 36.70 4.45
CA ASN A 493 -7.64 36.10 5.54
C ASN A 493 -7.14 34.70 5.92
N ILE A 494 -6.49 34.00 4.98
CA ILE A 494 -5.94 32.66 5.19
C ILE A 494 -4.59 32.77 5.89
N ILE A 495 -4.43 31.99 6.96
CA ILE A 495 -3.24 32.01 7.81
C ILE A 495 -2.38 30.80 7.48
N TYR A 496 -1.23 31.06 6.88
CA TYR A 496 -0.17 30.09 6.62
C TYR A 496 1.05 30.30 7.53
N LYS A 497 1.82 29.23 7.70
CA LYS A 497 3.24 29.23 8.07
C LYS A 497 4.08 29.04 6.81
N LYS A 498 5.38 29.34 6.91
CA LYS A 498 6.38 29.13 5.84
C LYS A 498 5.95 29.73 4.49
N ASN A 499 5.74 31.05 4.45
CA ASN A 499 5.50 31.81 3.22
C ASN A 499 4.37 31.21 2.36
N GLY A 500 3.14 31.17 2.90
CA GLY A 500 1.96 30.77 2.12
C GLY A 500 1.72 29.26 1.98
N ASN A 501 2.56 28.40 2.56
CA ASN A 501 2.53 26.97 2.23
C ASN A 501 1.94 26.05 3.30
N GLN A 502 2.22 26.30 4.59
CA GLN A 502 1.76 25.41 5.66
C GLN A 502 0.57 26.02 6.42
N LEU A 503 -0.64 25.61 6.06
CA LEU A 503 -1.89 26.08 6.64
C LEU A 503 -1.94 25.86 8.16
N GLN A 504 -2.42 26.88 8.88
CA GLN A 504 -2.63 26.75 10.31
C GLN A 504 -3.95 26.01 10.66
N PRO A 505 -3.91 24.98 11.52
CA PRO A 505 -5.11 24.24 11.94
C PRO A 505 -6.12 25.13 12.64
N GLY A 506 -7.38 25.16 12.18
CA GLY A 506 -8.51 25.83 12.84
C GLY A 506 -9.69 25.94 11.88
N ILE A 507 -10.90 25.78 12.40
CA ILE A 507 -12.12 25.66 11.59
C ILE A 507 -12.32 26.91 10.75
N LEU A 508 -12.17 28.10 11.33
CA LEU A 508 -12.40 29.34 10.59
C LEU A 508 -11.37 29.54 9.47
N ASN A 509 -10.09 29.25 9.77
CA ASN A 509 -9.03 29.33 8.77
C ASN A 509 -9.24 28.37 7.59
N MET A 510 -9.73 27.16 7.86
CA MET A 510 -10.10 26.22 6.80
C MET A 510 -11.26 26.73 5.95
N LEU A 511 -12.28 27.34 6.56
CA LEU A 511 -13.42 27.88 5.82
C LEU A 511 -13.01 29.01 4.88
N PHE A 512 -12.09 29.90 5.29
CA PHE A 512 -11.56 30.95 4.41
C PHE A 512 -10.87 30.36 3.17
N LEU A 513 -10.09 29.29 3.36
CA LEU A 513 -9.44 28.60 2.25
C LEU A 513 -10.46 27.91 1.32
N ILE A 514 -11.44 27.22 1.90
CA ILE A 514 -12.49 26.54 1.12
C ILE A 514 -13.30 27.55 0.28
N GLU A 515 -13.67 28.70 0.85
CA GLU A 515 -14.38 29.75 0.09
C GLU A 515 -13.56 30.32 -1.06
N GLU A 516 -12.25 30.50 -0.85
CA GLU A 516 -11.33 31.01 -1.87
C GLU A 516 -11.27 30.06 -3.07
N ILE A 517 -10.99 28.77 -2.85
CA ILE A 517 -10.80 27.81 -3.94
C ILE A 517 -12.12 27.38 -4.61
N THR A 518 -13.27 27.61 -3.96
CA THR A 518 -14.61 27.33 -4.51
C THR A 518 -15.28 28.56 -5.12
N GLY A 519 -14.63 29.72 -5.13
CA GLY A 519 -15.17 30.97 -5.68
C GLY A 519 -16.35 31.56 -4.90
N LYS A 520 -16.63 31.05 -3.69
CA LYS A 520 -17.73 31.54 -2.84
C LYS A 520 -17.40 32.83 -2.11
N ALA A 521 -16.12 33.18 -2.01
CA ALA A 521 -15.66 34.41 -1.38
C ALA A 521 -16.49 35.65 -1.80
N SER A 522 -16.81 35.82 -3.08
CA SER A 522 -17.56 36.99 -3.60
C SER A 522 -19.03 37.13 -3.16
N LYS A 523 -19.71 36.06 -2.70
CA LYS A 523 -21.13 36.09 -2.27
C LYS A 523 -21.31 35.91 -0.77
N SER A 524 -20.36 35.30 -0.07
CA SER A 524 -20.41 35.02 1.37
C SER A 524 -19.35 35.74 2.20
N GLU A 525 -18.53 36.60 1.58
CA GLU A 525 -17.50 37.44 2.21
C GLU A 525 -18.00 38.09 3.51
N ASN A 526 -19.23 38.59 3.50
CA ASN A 526 -19.80 39.25 4.68
C ASN A 526 -19.95 38.30 5.88
N THR A 527 -20.44 37.07 5.70
CA THR A 527 -20.75 36.16 6.82
C THR A 527 -19.48 35.65 7.51
N LEU A 528 -18.47 35.24 6.75
CA LEU A 528 -17.24 34.68 7.35
C LEU A 528 -16.36 35.78 7.97
N LEU A 529 -16.34 36.98 7.36
CA LEU A 529 -15.72 38.17 7.95
C LEU A 529 -16.46 38.63 9.21
N GLU A 530 -17.79 38.58 9.24
CA GLU A 530 -18.61 38.85 10.43
C GLU A 530 -18.25 37.86 11.56
N LEU A 531 -18.23 36.55 11.29
CA LEU A 531 -17.80 35.54 12.27
C LEU A 531 -16.38 35.81 12.80
N ARG A 532 -15.45 36.21 11.93
CA ARG A 532 -14.09 36.60 12.35
C ARG A 532 -14.08 37.86 13.21
N SER A 533 -14.90 38.86 12.87
CA SER A 533 -15.01 40.11 13.63
C SER A 533 -15.57 39.87 15.03
N LEU A 534 -16.56 38.98 15.15
CA LEU A 534 -17.13 38.54 16.41
C LEU A 534 -16.05 37.89 17.28
N LEU A 535 -15.26 36.96 16.72
CA LEU A 535 -14.15 36.34 17.47
C LEU A 535 -13.12 37.33 18.03
N ARG A 536 -12.87 38.46 17.36
CA ARG A 536 -11.91 39.48 17.80
C ARG A 536 -12.42 40.34 18.96
N SER A 537 -13.72 40.34 19.24
CA SER A 537 -14.37 41.17 20.28
C SER A 537 -15.07 40.32 21.36
N PRO A 538 -14.31 39.55 22.17
CA PRO A 538 -14.84 38.49 23.01
C PRO A 538 -15.70 38.93 24.20
N ASN A 539 -15.65 40.21 24.58
CA ASN A 539 -16.35 40.68 25.78
C ASN A 539 -17.88 40.74 25.62
N ASN A 540 -18.41 40.54 24.41
CA ASN A 540 -19.83 40.76 24.08
C ASN A 540 -20.54 39.57 23.41
N ILE A 541 -19.95 38.39 23.32
CA ILE A 541 -20.53 37.28 22.52
C ILE A 541 -20.81 36.06 23.37
N ASN A 542 -22.07 35.62 23.32
CA ASN A 542 -22.50 34.35 23.85
C ASN A 542 -21.84 33.20 23.05
N PRO A 543 -20.97 32.37 23.65
CA PRO A 543 -20.30 31.28 22.94
C PRO A 543 -21.25 30.29 22.28
N LYS A 544 -22.43 30.05 22.89
CA LYS A 544 -23.45 29.16 22.34
C LYS A 544 -24.02 29.71 21.03
N TYR A 545 -24.36 31.00 21.02
CA TYR A 545 -24.86 31.68 19.83
C TYR A 545 -23.84 31.69 18.69
N TYR A 546 -22.57 31.99 19.01
CA TYR A 546 -21.50 31.94 18.02
C TYR A 546 -21.33 30.53 17.42
N ASN A 547 -21.32 29.51 18.28
CA ASN A 547 -21.19 28.12 17.85
C ASN A 547 -22.37 27.67 16.98
N GLU A 548 -23.60 28.09 17.28
CA GLU A 548 -24.79 27.83 16.47
C GLU A 548 -24.68 28.49 15.08
N LEU A 549 -24.30 29.77 15.02
CA LEU A 549 -24.09 30.47 13.74
C LEU A 549 -23.02 29.80 12.89
N LEU A 550 -21.88 29.45 13.49
CA LEU A 550 -20.78 28.78 12.81
C LEU A 550 -21.22 27.39 12.29
N ALA A 551 -21.95 26.62 13.10
CA ALA A 551 -22.46 25.31 12.70
C ALA A 551 -23.45 25.41 11.52
N ILE A 552 -24.38 26.36 11.56
CA ILE A 552 -25.33 26.63 10.46
C ILE A 552 -24.59 27.01 9.17
N TYR A 553 -23.56 27.84 9.28
CA TYR A 553 -22.76 28.25 8.14
C TYR A 553 -21.99 27.05 7.54
N ILE A 554 -21.33 26.24 8.38
CA ILE A 554 -20.62 25.02 7.94
C ILE A 554 -21.57 24.06 7.22
N GLU A 555 -22.75 23.81 7.80
CA GLU A 555 -23.76 22.93 7.20
C GLU A 555 -24.19 23.42 5.82
N LYS A 556 -24.54 24.71 5.70
CA LYS A 556 -24.94 25.31 4.42
C LYS A 556 -23.82 25.24 3.39
N LEU A 557 -22.60 25.59 3.78
CA LEU A 557 -21.44 25.58 2.89
C LEU A 557 -21.19 24.16 2.37
N PHE A 558 -21.10 23.16 3.24
CA PHE A 558 -20.74 21.79 2.83
C PHE A 558 -21.85 21.13 2.01
N LYS A 559 -23.13 21.31 2.38
CA LYS A 559 -24.25 20.83 1.54
C LYS A 559 -24.23 21.45 0.15
N SER A 560 -23.88 22.74 0.05
CA SER A 560 -23.81 23.45 -1.23
C SER A 560 -22.55 23.17 -2.06
N LEU A 561 -21.60 22.40 -1.53
CA LEU A 561 -20.41 21.92 -2.24
C LEU A 561 -20.49 20.41 -2.53
N SER A 562 -21.36 19.68 -1.85
CA SER A 562 -21.50 18.23 -1.98
C SER A 562 -22.24 17.86 -3.26
N TYR A 563 -21.68 16.93 -4.03
CA TYR A 563 -22.34 16.30 -5.17
C TYR A 563 -23.46 15.38 -4.69
N ASN A 564 -23.16 14.54 -3.68
CA ASN A 564 -24.16 13.71 -3.04
C ASN A 564 -25.05 14.58 -2.13
N LEU A 565 -26.31 14.74 -2.53
CA LEU A 565 -27.30 15.57 -1.84
C LEU A 565 -27.83 14.93 -0.56
N PHE A 566 -27.61 13.63 -0.34
CA PHE A 566 -28.01 12.93 0.88
C PHE A 566 -26.95 13.06 1.98
N LEU A 567 -26.57 14.31 2.27
CA LEU A 567 -25.56 14.69 3.26
C LEU A 567 -26.22 15.42 4.43
N SER A 568 -25.94 14.96 5.64
CA SER A 568 -26.20 15.67 6.88
C SER A 568 -24.89 16.13 7.51
N VAL A 569 -24.85 17.38 7.98
CA VAL A 569 -23.65 17.98 8.58
C VAL A 569 -24.02 18.57 9.93
N TYR A 570 -23.25 18.23 10.96
CA TYR A 570 -23.43 18.78 12.30
C TYR A 570 -22.08 18.95 13.00
N CYS A 571 -22.01 19.86 13.96
CA CYS A 571 -20.78 20.17 14.69
C CYS A 571 -20.93 19.86 16.19
N THR A 572 -19.86 19.37 16.82
CA THR A 572 -19.80 19.14 18.27
C THR A 572 -18.52 19.73 18.87
N ASN A 573 -18.54 20.04 20.16
CA ASN A 573 -17.37 20.50 20.92
C ASN A 573 -16.65 21.72 20.31
N LEU A 574 -17.40 22.67 19.74
CA LEU A 574 -16.85 23.90 19.20
C LEU A 574 -16.31 24.80 20.33
N CYS A 575 -15.00 25.06 20.29
CA CYS A 575 -14.26 25.78 21.32
C CYS A 575 -13.32 26.80 20.68
N VAL A 576 -13.47 28.07 21.06
CA VAL A 576 -12.57 29.15 20.64
C VAL A 576 -11.23 29.02 21.35
N PHE A 577 -10.13 29.14 20.61
CA PHE A 577 -8.78 29.15 21.15
C PHE A 577 -7.95 30.31 20.61
N GLN A 578 -6.93 30.70 21.38
CA GLN A 578 -6.03 31.77 21.01
C GLN A 578 -4.80 31.22 20.27
N ARG A 579 -4.51 31.78 19.09
CA ARG A 579 -3.29 31.50 18.31
C ARG A 579 -2.14 32.34 18.84
N ASN A 580 -2.32 33.66 18.89
CA ASN A 580 -1.37 34.65 19.41
C ASN A 580 -2.13 35.85 20.01
N LYS A 581 -1.43 36.92 20.43
CA LYS A 581 -2.06 38.08 21.11
C LYS A 581 -3.18 38.76 20.30
N LYS A 582 -3.22 38.61 18.96
CA LYS A 582 -4.19 39.29 18.07
C LYS A 582 -5.09 38.34 17.27
N GLU A 583 -4.85 37.04 17.29
CA GLU A 583 -5.55 36.05 16.45
C GLU A 583 -6.17 34.92 17.27
N ARG A 584 -7.45 34.67 17.01
CA ARG A 584 -8.27 33.60 17.59
C ARG A 584 -8.86 32.76 16.47
N ASP A 585 -9.15 31.50 16.78
CA ASP A 585 -9.79 30.55 15.87
C ASP A 585 -10.61 29.53 16.66
N VAL A 586 -11.20 28.55 15.98
CA VAL A 586 -12.12 27.58 16.54
C VAL A 586 -11.60 26.16 16.35
N SER A 587 -11.67 25.38 17.42
CA SER A 587 -11.43 23.93 17.46
C SER A 587 -12.75 23.21 17.67
N GLY A 588 -12.83 21.94 17.32
CA GLY A 588 -14.04 21.13 17.51
C GLY A 588 -14.15 20.03 16.47
N ASN A 589 -15.32 19.41 16.39
CA ASN A 589 -15.58 18.29 15.49
C ASN A 589 -16.65 18.68 14.48
N ILE A 590 -16.42 18.34 13.21
CA ILE A 590 -17.41 18.42 12.13
C ILE A 590 -17.73 16.99 11.72
N HIS A 591 -19.01 16.64 11.68
CA HIS A 591 -19.51 15.33 11.32
C HIS A 591 -20.27 15.44 10.01
N MET A 592 -19.85 14.66 9.00
CA MET A 592 -20.49 14.59 7.69
C MET A 592 -21.04 13.19 7.49
N LYS A 593 -22.35 13.03 7.61
CA LYS A 593 -23.03 11.74 7.50
C LYS A 593 -23.79 11.65 6.18
N TYR A 594 -23.34 10.73 5.34
CA TYR A 594 -23.91 10.37 4.05
C TYR A 594 -24.84 9.17 4.22
N THR A 595 -26.05 9.27 3.67
CA THR A 595 -27.06 8.20 3.73
C THR A 595 -27.55 7.87 2.33
N TYR A 596 -27.51 6.61 1.91
CA TYR A 596 -28.02 6.20 0.61
C TYR A 596 -28.56 4.77 0.68
N ILE A 597 -29.83 4.57 0.28
CA ILE A 597 -30.52 3.26 0.25
C ILE A 597 -30.27 2.43 1.54
N GLY A 598 -30.46 3.06 2.71
CA GLY A 598 -30.34 2.38 4.01
C GLY A 598 -28.91 2.15 4.53
N PHE A 599 -27.88 2.51 3.77
CA PHE A 599 -26.50 2.51 4.23
C PHE A 599 -26.10 3.91 4.74
N GLU A 600 -25.29 3.93 5.79
CA GLU A 600 -24.81 5.16 6.41
C GLU A 600 -23.28 5.15 6.55
N ARG A 601 -22.64 6.24 6.12
CA ARG A 601 -21.20 6.46 6.26
C ARG A 601 -20.96 7.85 6.82
N GLN A 602 -20.08 7.97 7.82
CA GLN A 602 -19.84 9.25 8.48
C GLN A 602 -18.35 9.58 8.50
N LEU A 603 -17.98 10.73 7.92
CA LEU A 603 -16.66 11.32 8.05
C LEU A 603 -16.64 12.27 9.26
N ASP A 604 -15.78 11.98 10.22
CA ASP A 604 -15.50 12.83 11.37
C ASP A 604 -14.22 13.62 11.12
N ILE A 605 -14.31 14.94 11.18
CA ILE A 605 -13.18 15.87 11.06
C ILE A 605 -12.96 16.51 12.44
N CYS A 606 -11.90 16.10 13.14
CA CYS A 606 -11.53 16.66 14.43
C CYS A 606 -10.43 17.70 14.27
N VAL A 607 -10.73 18.94 14.64
CA VAL A 607 -9.85 20.10 14.44
C VAL A 607 -9.34 20.57 15.79
N LYS A 608 -8.04 20.47 16.01
CA LYS A 608 -7.35 20.90 17.23
C LYS A 608 -6.30 21.96 16.90
N LYS A 609 -5.86 22.70 17.92
CA LYS A 609 -4.75 23.66 17.78
C LYS A 609 -3.46 22.99 17.26
N SER A 610 -3.26 21.71 17.58
CA SER A 610 -2.08 20.93 17.19
C SER A 610 -2.16 20.35 15.78
N GLY A 611 -3.33 20.28 15.15
CA GLY A 611 -3.52 19.57 13.88
C GLY A 611 -4.98 19.20 13.61
N ILE A 612 -5.24 18.66 12.43
CA ILE A 612 -6.54 18.12 12.01
C ILE A 612 -6.39 16.59 11.89
N SER A 613 -7.39 15.85 12.33
CA SER A 613 -7.43 14.39 12.20
C SER A 613 -8.79 13.96 11.68
N LEU A 614 -8.81 13.03 10.73
CA LEU A 614 -10.03 12.50 10.13
C LEU A 614 -10.26 11.06 10.55
N LYS A 615 -11.52 10.67 10.66
CA LYS A 615 -11.94 9.29 10.90
C LYS A 615 -13.17 8.99 10.09
N LEU A 616 -13.14 7.90 9.32
CA LEU A 616 -14.30 7.38 8.64
C LEU A 616 -14.98 6.33 9.53
N LEU A 617 -16.17 6.65 10.00
CA LEU A 617 -17.07 5.75 10.69
C LEU A 617 -17.97 5.04 9.69
N SER A 618 -18.19 3.77 9.96
CA SER A 618 -19.03 2.88 9.19
C SER A 618 -19.80 2.04 10.17
N ASP A 619 -21.14 2.08 10.07
CA ASP A 619 -21.93 0.98 10.59
C ASP A 619 -21.56 -0.23 9.76
N ARG A 620 -20.90 -1.21 10.38
CA ARG A 620 -20.46 -2.43 9.71
C ARG A 620 -21.68 -3.25 9.29
N THR A 621 -22.40 -2.81 8.27
CA THR A 621 -23.38 -3.62 7.57
C THR A 621 -22.63 -4.50 6.60
N SER A 622 -22.79 -5.81 6.76
CA SER A 622 -22.30 -6.81 5.82
C SER A 622 -22.63 -6.40 4.38
N PHE A 623 -21.63 -6.48 3.51
CA PHE A 623 -21.76 -6.48 2.04
C PHE A 623 -23.10 -7.10 1.60
N SER A 624 -23.92 -6.34 0.87
CA SER A 624 -25.32 -6.72 0.62
C SER A 624 -25.42 -8.09 -0.06
N ILE A 625 -26.47 -8.86 0.28
CA ILE A 625 -26.67 -10.20 -0.29
C ILE A 625 -26.79 -10.13 -1.82
N SER A 626 -27.42 -9.07 -2.35
CA SER A 626 -27.55 -8.82 -3.79
C SER A 626 -26.19 -8.60 -4.45
N SER A 627 -25.37 -7.69 -3.92
CA SER A 627 -24.04 -7.41 -4.48
C SER A 627 -23.13 -8.65 -4.39
N ARG A 628 -23.24 -9.41 -3.30
CA ARG A 628 -22.54 -10.68 -3.06
C ARG A 628 -22.91 -11.76 -4.09
N LYS A 629 -24.19 -11.84 -4.47
CA LYS A 629 -24.65 -12.69 -5.58
C LYS A 629 -24.12 -12.20 -6.93
N SER A 630 -24.14 -10.90 -7.21
CA SER A 630 -23.64 -10.35 -8.47
C SER A 630 -22.13 -10.57 -8.64
N PHE A 631 -21.32 -10.29 -7.61
CA PHE A 631 -19.90 -10.65 -7.61
C PHE A 631 -19.67 -12.15 -7.81
N SER A 632 -20.53 -13.01 -7.25
CA SER A 632 -20.47 -14.46 -7.47
C SER A 632 -20.73 -14.86 -8.92
N ASN A 633 -21.70 -14.21 -9.58
CA ASN A 633 -21.98 -14.43 -11.00
C ASN A 633 -20.81 -13.96 -11.89
N ILE A 634 -20.23 -12.80 -11.58
CA ILE A 634 -19.07 -12.26 -12.32
C ILE A 634 -17.86 -13.18 -12.16
N LYS A 635 -17.59 -13.66 -10.94
CA LYS A 635 -16.52 -14.67 -10.71
C LYS A 635 -16.74 -15.93 -11.52
N ALA A 636 -17.96 -16.48 -11.52
CA ALA A 636 -18.29 -17.68 -12.28
C ALA A 636 -18.08 -17.47 -13.79
N PHE A 637 -18.46 -16.31 -14.32
CA PHE A 637 -18.22 -15.94 -15.72
C PHE A 637 -16.73 -15.96 -16.09
N TRP A 638 -15.87 -15.43 -15.22
CA TRP A 638 -14.43 -15.43 -15.45
C TRP A 638 -13.80 -16.82 -15.35
N GLU A 639 -14.22 -17.59 -14.34
CA GLU A 639 -13.73 -18.95 -14.09
C GLU A 639 -14.14 -19.93 -15.20
N GLU A 640 -15.33 -19.76 -15.80
CA GLU A 640 -15.81 -20.59 -16.92
C GLU A 640 -14.92 -20.47 -18.16
N LYS A 641 -14.29 -19.30 -18.40
CA LYS A 641 -13.41 -19.11 -19.57
C LYS A 641 -12.16 -20.01 -19.50
N ASN A 642 -11.72 -20.40 -18.30
CA ASN A 642 -10.54 -21.25 -18.08
C ASN A 642 -9.29 -20.82 -18.88
N THR A 643 -9.07 -19.52 -18.99
CA THR A 643 -7.89 -18.91 -19.63
C THR A 643 -7.06 -18.14 -18.60
N PHE A 644 -5.82 -17.78 -18.94
CA PHE A 644 -5.02 -16.89 -18.10
C PHE A 644 -5.75 -15.57 -17.79
N LEU A 645 -6.30 -14.92 -18.83
CA LEU A 645 -7.03 -13.67 -18.66
C LEU A 645 -8.28 -13.85 -17.78
N GLY A 646 -9.00 -14.95 -17.94
CA GLY A 646 -10.11 -15.32 -17.05
C GLY A 646 -9.67 -15.45 -15.59
N ASN A 647 -8.57 -16.17 -15.33
CA ASN A 647 -8.00 -16.29 -13.98
C ASN A 647 -7.55 -14.94 -13.40
N LEU A 648 -6.94 -14.08 -14.23
CA LEU A 648 -6.51 -12.73 -13.86
C LEU A 648 -7.70 -11.85 -13.46
N LEU A 649 -8.75 -11.82 -14.28
CA LEU A 649 -9.97 -11.03 -14.02
C LEU A 649 -10.80 -11.60 -12.87
N ALA A 650 -10.82 -12.92 -12.68
CA ALA A 650 -11.39 -13.54 -11.50
C ALA A 650 -10.64 -13.10 -10.24
N ALA A 651 -9.30 -13.16 -10.23
CA ALA A 651 -8.48 -12.70 -9.10
C ALA A 651 -8.68 -11.21 -8.79
N HIS A 652 -8.76 -10.38 -9.83
CA HIS A 652 -9.11 -8.97 -9.71
C HIS A 652 -10.50 -8.77 -9.06
N THR A 653 -11.49 -9.56 -9.49
CA THR A 653 -12.84 -9.56 -8.89
C THR A 653 -12.80 -9.95 -7.41
N TYR A 654 -12.03 -10.98 -7.05
CA TYR A 654 -11.80 -11.36 -5.64
C TYR A 654 -11.11 -10.24 -4.84
N ASN A 655 -10.20 -9.47 -5.45
CA ASN A 655 -9.56 -8.31 -4.81
C ASN A 655 -10.60 -7.25 -4.43
N TYR A 656 -11.50 -6.89 -5.36
CA TYR A 656 -12.53 -5.88 -5.14
C TYR A 656 -13.59 -6.32 -4.12
N GLU A 657 -14.06 -7.56 -4.19
CA GLU A 657 -15.02 -8.09 -3.20
C GLU A 657 -14.43 -8.04 -1.78
N ARG A 658 -13.14 -8.40 -1.61
CA ARG A 658 -12.44 -8.32 -0.32
C ARG A 658 -12.22 -6.90 0.17
N ARG A 659 -12.24 -5.90 -0.72
CA ARG A 659 -12.21 -4.49 -0.32
C ARG A 659 -13.53 -4.07 0.34
N LEU A 660 -14.65 -4.71 0.03
CA LEU A 660 -15.94 -4.42 0.67
C LEU A 660 -16.06 -5.05 2.07
N ASP A 661 -15.38 -6.16 2.35
CA ASP A 661 -15.39 -6.85 3.65
C ASP A 661 -14.13 -6.56 4.49
N CYS A 662 -14.10 -5.38 5.11
CA CYS A 662 -12.94 -4.91 5.90
C CYS A 662 -12.62 -5.82 7.12
N THR A 663 -13.61 -6.55 7.65
CA THR A 663 -13.42 -7.45 8.81
C THR A 663 -12.73 -8.75 8.46
N SER A 664 -13.02 -9.33 7.28
CA SER A 664 -12.37 -10.57 6.85
C SER A 664 -10.99 -10.34 6.24
N ARG A 665 -10.67 -9.12 5.77
CA ARG A 665 -9.43 -8.82 5.03
C ARG A 665 -8.14 -9.16 5.79
N ALA A 666 -7.98 -8.68 7.03
CA ALA A 666 -6.80 -8.98 7.83
C ALA A 666 -6.74 -10.47 8.22
N SER A 667 -7.89 -11.08 8.54
CA SER A 667 -7.97 -12.50 8.86
C SER A 667 -7.53 -13.37 7.69
N PHE A 668 -7.99 -13.04 6.47
CA PHE A 668 -7.64 -13.76 5.25
C PHE A 668 -6.13 -13.73 4.99
N ILE A 669 -5.49 -12.56 5.08
CA ILE A 669 -4.04 -12.44 4.86
C ILE A 669 -3.28 -13.30 5.87
N LEU A 670 -3.69 -13.23 7.14
CA LEU A 670 -3.09 -14.02 8.19
C LEU A 670 -3.30 -15.53 7.96
N GLU A 671 -4.47 -15.96 7.50
CA GLU A 671 -4.74 -17.35 7.14
C GLU A 671 -3.90 -17.82 5.95
N MET A 672 -3.74 -16.97 4.93
CA MET A 672 -2.89 -17.27 3.78
C MET A 672 -1.43 -17.44 4.20
N ILE A 673 -0.91 -16.50 4.99
CA ILE A 673 0.44 -16.59 5.55
C ILE A 673 0.58 -17.81 6.47
N ALA A 674 -0.41 -18.09 7.30
CA ALA A 674 -0.43 -19.26 8.18
C ALA A 674 -0.33 -20.55 7.39
N LYS A 675 -1.13 -20.69 6.33
CA LYS A 675 -1.18 -21.88 5.49
C LYS A 675 0.18 -22.17 4.86
N ASP A 676 0.81 -21.15 4.28
CA ASP A 676 2.11 -21.30 3.63
C ASP A 676 3.20 -21.70 4.65
N ILE A 677 3.25 -21.00 5.80
CA ILE A 677 4.28 -21.24 6.82
C ILE A 677 4.07 -22.59 7.53
N ILE A 678 2.84 -22.89 7.98
CA ILE A 678 2.53 -24.07 8.80
C ILE A 678 2.48 -25.33 7.95
N GLU A 679 1.74 -25.32 6.83
CA GLU A 679 1.48 -26.54 6.05
C GLU A 679 2.62 -26.82 5.07
N GLN A 680 3.17 -25.78 4.44
CA GLN A 680 4.11 -25.93 3.33
C GLN A 680 5.56 -25.60 3.71
N LYS A 681 5.82 -25.17 4.96
CA LYS A 681 7.13 -24.73 5.46
C LYS A 681 7.83 -23.74 4.52
N THR A 682 7.05 -22.93 3.81
CA THR A 682 7.53 -22.01 2.78
C THR A 682 6.79 -20.68 2.92
N PHE A 683 7.34 -19.60 2.37
CA PHE A 683 6.71 -18.28 2.39
C PHE A 683 6.62 -17.76 0.96
N PHE A 684 5.44 -17.86 0.35
CA PHE A 684 5.21 -17.47 -1.05
C PHE A 684 4.96 -15.97 -1.18
N VAL A 685 6.05 -15.19 -1.20
CA VAL A 685 5.99 -13.72 -1.41
C VAL A 685 5.17 -13.34 -2.64
N ASN A 686 5.33 -14.10 -3.73
CA ASN A 686 4.61 -13.83 -4.98
C ASN A 686 3.08 -13.91 -4.82
N ALA A 687 2.56 -14.80 -3.98
CA ALA A 687 1.12 -14.90 -3.73
C ALA A 687 0.58 -13.66 -3.01
N LEU A 688 1.40 -13.04 -2.14
CA LEU A 688 1.05 -11.77 -1.50
C LEU A 688 0.98 -10.62 -2.51
N PHE A 689 1.81 -10.64 -3.55
CA PHE A 689 1.80 -9.61 -4.60
C PHE A 689 0.54 -9.62 -5.47
N LEU A 690 -0.25 -10.71 -5.45
CA LEU A 690 -1.54 -10.81 -6.15
C LEU A 690 -2.73 -10.20 -5.37
N LEU A 691 -2.52 -9.72 -4.13
CA LEU A 691 -3.58 -9.18 -3.28
C LEU A 691 -3.99 -7.73 -3.60
N GLY A 692 -3.47 -7.17 -4.69
CA GLY A 692 -3.53 -5.75 -4.99
C GLY A 692 -2.30 -4.98 -4.48
N LYS A 693 -2.25 -3.67 -4.74
CA LYS A 693 -1.15 -2.78 -4.32
C LYS A 693 -0.99 -2.82 -2.79
N LEU A 694 0.17 -3.26 -2.30
CA LEU A 694 0.47 -3.46 -0.87
C LEU A 694 1.01 -2.17 -0.22
N ASN A 695 0.32 -1.06 -0.41
CA ASN A 695 0.73 0.28 0.00
C ASN A 695 0.15 0.72 1.35
N THR A 696 -1.06 0.30 1.68
CA THR A 696 -1.75 0.73 2.92
C THR A 696 -1.02 0.26 4.19
N PHE A 697 -1.11 1.07 5.24
CA PHE A 697 -0.58 0.76 6.56
C PHE A 697 -1.05 -0.61 7.10
N LEU A 698 -2.34 -0.93 6.93
CA LEU A 698 -2.92 -2.18 7.47
C LEU A 698 -2.36 -3.43 6.77
N TYR A 699 -2.19 -3.39 5.44
CA TYR A 699 -1.53 -4.47 4.69
C TYR A 699 -0.10 -4.67 5.19
N LYS A 700 0.69 -3.58 5.24
CA LYS A 700 2.09 -3.62 5.69
C LYS A 700 2.19 -4.17 7.12
N LYS A 701 1.38 -3.68 8.05
CA LYS A 701 1.33 -4.15 9.44
C LYS A 701 0.99 -5.63 9.53
N THR A 702 -0.10 -6.05 8.89
CA THR A 702 -0.58 -7.44 8.93
C THR A 702 0.43 -8.40 8.33
N ILE A 703 1.05 -8.03 7.20
CA ILE A 703 2.07 -8.84 6.52
C ILE A 703 3.35 -8.94 7.37
N ILE A 704 3.87 -7.82 7.91
CA ILE A 704 5.06 -7.83 8.78
C ILE A 704 4.82 -8.71 10.00
N MET A 705 3.68 -8.54 10.68
CA MET A 705 3.32 -9.37 11.83
C MET A 705 3.22 -10.85 11.45
N GLY A 706 2.41 -11.16 10.42
CA GLY A 706 2.18 -12.52 9.93
C GLY A 706 3.47 -13.22 9.51
N ALA A 707 4.42 -12.50 8.90
CA ALA A 707 5.68 -13.07 8.45
C ALA A 707 6.70 -13.25 9.58
N LEU A 708 6.78 -12.33 10.56
CA LEU A 708 7.82 -12.37 11.59
C LEU A 708 7.47 -13.21 12.81
N ILE A 709 6.25 -13.09 13.34
CA ILE A 709 5.88 -13.71 14.61
C ILE A 709 6.02 -15.24 14.59
N PRO A 710 5.63 -15.96 13.51
CA PRO A 710 5.83 -17.42 13.44
C PRO A 710 7.30 -17.84 13.57
N PHE A 711 8.26 -17.02 13.14
CA PHE A 711 9.70 -17.28 13.19
C PHE A 711 10.40 -16.64 14.39
N SER A 712 9.67 -15.96 15.28
CA SER A 712 10.25 -15.19 16.39
C SER A 712 11.13 -16.01 17.34
N SER A 713 10.83 -17.30 17.52
CA SER A 713 11.63 -18.20 18.35
C SER A 713 12.86 -18.79 17.65
N GLU A 714 12.99 -18.63 16.34
CA GLU A 714 14.07 -19.18 15.52
C GLU A 714 15.26 -18.21 15.44
N GLU A 715 16.42 -18.74 15.05
CA GLU A 715 17.62 -17.93 14.80
C GLU A 715 17.62 -17.50 13.33
N LEU A 716 17.32 -16.22 13.11
CA LEU A 716 17.34 -15.60 11.78
C LEU A 716 18.60 -14.75 11.62
N ASN A 717 18.96 -14.48 10.37
CA ASN A 717 20.03 -13.54 10.03
C ASN A 717 19.58 -12.59 8.92
N ALA A 718 20.40 -11.60 8.60
CA ALA A 718 20.11 -10.57 7.58
C ALA A 718 19.82 -11.14 6.17
N ASN A 719 20.34 -12.34 5.84
CA ASN A 719 20.11 -12.97 4.54
C ASN A 719 18.78 -13.73 4.46
N HIS A 720 18.10 -13.95 5.58
CA HIS A 720 16.85 -14.69 5.60
C HIS A 720 15.78 -13.98 4.76
N LEU A 721 15.04 -14.73 3.94
CA LEU A 721 14.08 -14.18 2.97
C LEU A 721 13.03 -13.26 3.62
N ILE A 722 12.49 -13.66 4.77
CA ILE A 722 11.49 -12.89 5.51
C ILE A 722 12.08 -11.58 6.05
N ILE A 723 13.34 -11.59 6.50
CA ILE A 723 14.01 -10.39 7.01
C ILE A 723 14.19 -9.39 5.88
N ARG A 724 14.65 -9.83 4.71
CA ARG A 724 14.81 -8.97 3.52
C ARG A 724 13.47 -8.43 3.02
N PHE A 725 12.46 -9.29 2.92
CA PHE A 725 11.10 -8.91 2.52
C PHE A 725 10.50 -7.84 3.45
N THR A 726 10.51 -8.07 4.76
CA THR A 726 9.95 -7.12 5.72
C THR A 726 10.79 -5.85 5.87
N SER A 727 12.12 -5.93 5.69
CA SER A 727 13.01 -4.77 5.57
C SER A 727 12.61 -3.88 4.39
N ASN A 728 12.29 -4.46 3.24
CA ASN A 728 11.84 -3.70 2.07
C ASN A 728 10.46 -3.04 2.26
N ILE A 729 9.54 -3.69 2.98
CA ILE A 729 8.27 -3.06 3.38
C ILE A 729 8.53 -1.81 4.24
N LEU A 730 9.46 -1.90 5.19
CA LEU A 730 9.86 -0.78 6.06
C LEU A 730 10.60 0.33 5.30
N ALA A 731 11.30 -0.03 4.20
CA ALA A 731 11.98 0.92 3.32
C ALA A 731 11.02 1.85 2.56
N ASN A 732 9.71 1.57 2.56
CA ASN A 732 8.67 2.38 1.96
C ASN A 732 7.80 3.09 3.03
N MET A 733 8.44 3.49 4.14
CA MET A 733 7.77 4.18 5.24
C MET A 733 8.64 5.35 5.71
N PRO A 734 8.47 6.55 5.13
CA PRO A 734 9.06 7.75 5.70
C PRO A 734 8.52 7.92 7.13
N CYS A 735 9.29 8.54 8.04
CA CYS A 735 8.84 8.83 9.41
C CYS A 735 7.64 9.80 9.40
N LYS A 736 6.45 9.35 8.98
CA LYS A 736 5.23 10.15 8.71
C LYS A 736 4.40 10.34 9.99
N ALA A 737 4.34 9.32 10.87
CA ALA A 737 3.77 9.41 12.22
C ALA A 737 4.36 8.34 13.17
N TRP A 738 4.87 8.77 14.34
CA TRP A 738 5.48 7.85 15.32
C TRP A 738 4.55 6.70 15.76
N ASN A 739 3.24 6.97 15.87
CA ASN A 739 2.25 5.97 16.30
C ASN A 739 2.05 4.81 15.31
N GLU A 740 2.16 5.07 14.02
CA GLU A 740 2.10 4.03 12.98
C GLU A 740 3.43 3.30 12.90
N MET A 741 4.52 4.08 12.86
CA MET A 741 5.86 3.53 12.78
C MET A 741 6.15 2.55 13.92
N ARG A 742 5.83 2.91 15.18
CA ARG A 742 6.02 2.01 16.32
C ARG A 742 5.16 0.74 16.22
N GLN A 743 4.02 0.76 15.52
CA GLN A 743 3.23 -0.46 15.29
C GLN A 743 3.88 -1.38 14.25
N LEU A 744 4.53 -0.83 13.22
CA LEU A 744 5.27 -1.63 12.23
C LEU A 744 6.60 -2.16 12.77
N LEU A 745 7.26 -1.42 13.66
CA LEU A 745 8.52 -1.83 14.28
C LEU A 745 8.34 -2.81 15.42
N LEU A 746 7.17 -2.81 16.09
CA LEU A 746 6.92 -3.68 17.24
C LEU A 746 7.23 -5.17 16.96
N PRO A 747 6.80 -5.78 15.85
CA PRO A 747 7.06 -7.20 15.58
C PRO A 747 8.55 -7.53 15.41
N ILE A 748 9.38 -6.56 15.01
CA ILE A 748 10.83 -6.73 14.87
C ILE A 748 11.48 -7.01 16.22
N LEU A 749 10.98 -6.36 17.28
CA LEU A 749 11.52 -6.53 18.64
C LEU A 749 11.36 -7.96 19.17
N TYR A 750 10.46 -8.74 18.56
CA TYR A 750 10.23 -10.15 18.89
C TYR A 750 11.19 -11.10 18.18
N ILE A 751 11.98 -10.63 17.21
CA ILE A 751 13.01 -11.45 16.56
C ILE A 751 14.27 -11.48 17.44
N LYS A 752 14.85 -12.68 17.63
CA LYS A 752 16.14 -12.84 18.30
C LYS A 752 17.22 -12.07 17.56
N GLU A 753 18.04 -11.32 18.28
CA GLU A 753 19.14 -10.53 17.71
C GLU A 753 18.70 -9.62 16.55
N TYR A 754 17.52 -8.99 16.66
CA TYR A 754 16.94 -8.18 15.58
C TYR A 754 17.89 -7.10 15.02
N ASN A 755 18.80 -6.55 15.83
CA ASN A 755 19.82 -5.60 15.38
C ASN A 755 20.79 -6.19 14.35
N ALA A 756 21.12 -7.48 14.45
CA ALA A 756 21.95 -8.19 13.48
C ALA A 756 21.16 -8.59 12.22
N CYS A 757 19.83 -8.72 12.33
CA CYS A 757 18.95 -9.01 11.21
C CYS A 757 18.67 -7.78 10.34
N TYR A 758 18.41 -6.62 10.96
CA TYR A 758 17.98 -5.40 10.25
C TYR A 758 19.10 -4.35 10.17
N LEU A 759 20.03 -4.56 9.24
CA LEU A 759 21.23 -3.71 9.10
C LEU A 759 20.96 -2.23 8.78
N ASN A 760 19.82 -1.93 8.15
CA ASN A 760 19.43 -0.56 7.78
C ASN A 760 18.63 0.16 8.89
N ILE A 761 18.34 -0.53 10.00
CA ILE A 761 17.54 0.02 11.10
C ILE A 761 18.42 0.12 12.35
N HIS A 762 18.60 1.34 12.84
CA HIS A 762 19.37 1.62 14.04
C HIS A 762 18.46 2.22 15.10
N MET A 763 18.41 1.56 16.26
CA MET A 763 17.63 1.99 17.42
C MET A 763 18.56 2.25 18.60
N ASP A 764 18.51 3.45 19.17
CA ASP A 764 19.26 3.77 20.39
C ASP A 764 18.68 3.04 21.62
N ASN A 765 19.48 3.01 22.70
CA ASN A 765 19.04 2.49 24.00
C ASN A 765 17.75 3.20 24.47
N GLY A 766 16.75 2.42 24.88
CA GLY A 766 15.44 2.91 25.33
C GLY A 766 14.37 3.02 24.25
N VAL A 767 14.74 3.07 22.96
CA VAL A 767 13.77 3.09 21.84
C VAL A 767 12.88 1.85 21.80
N PRO A 768 13.39 0.61 22.00
CA PRO A 768 12.53 -0.58 22.05
C PRO A 768 11.41 -0.48 23.10
N THR A 769 11.71 0.08 24.27
CA THR A 769 10.71 0.32 25.33
C THR A 769 9.70 1.39 24.90
N ALA A 770 10.15 2.47 24.25
CA ALA A 770 9.25 3.51 23.72
C ALA A 770 8.31 2.98 22.62
N ILE A 771 8.78 2.03 21.80
CA ILE A 771 7.97 1.34 20.78
C ILE A 771 6.88 0.48 21.42
N ALA A 772 7.24 -0.28 22.46
CA ALA A 772 6.30 -1.18 23.16
C ALA A 772 5.31 -0.43 24.07
N PHE A 773 5.71 0.73 24.61
CA PHE A 773 4.93 1.46 25.62
C PHE A 773 3.52 1.85 25.13
N ARG A 774 2.50 1.29 25.79
CA ARG A 774 1.07 1.51 25.46
C ARG A 774 0.77 1.31 23.97
N ASN A 775 1.36 0.27 23.38
CA ASN A 775 1.16 -0.06 21.98
C ASN A 775 0.05 -1.13 21.84
N PRO A 776 -1.08 -0.83 21.19
CA PRO A 776 -2.15 -1.80 21.00
C PRO A 776 -1.72 -3.01 20.16
N GLY A 777 -0.66 -2.86 19.34
CA GLY A 777 -0.10 -3.96 18.55
C GLY A 777 0.42 -5.13 19.40
N SER A 778 0.74 -4.92 20.68
CA SER A 778 1.20 -6.00 21.56
C SER A 778 0.13 -7.09 21.70
N LEU A 779 -1.14 -6.71 21.89
CA LEU A 779 -2.26 -7.66 21.96
C LEU A 779 -2.44 -8.45 20.65
N GLU A 780 -2.23 -7.78 19.51
CA GLU A 780 -2.31 -8.43 18.20
C GLU A 780 -1.17 -9.43 17.99
N VAL A 781 0.06 -9.14 18.44
CA VAL A 781 1.18 -10.09 18.40
C VAL A 781 0.83 -11.36 19.17
N PHE A 782 0.21 -11.21 20.34
CA PHE A 782 -0.22 -12.37 21.13
C PHE A 782 -1.32 -13.17 20.46
N ARG A 783 -2.38 -12.52 19.96
CA ARG A 783 -3.43 -13.17 19.16
C ARG A 783 -2.84 -13.94 17.98
N LEU A 784 -1.81 -13.39 17.34
CA LEU A 784 -1.12 -14.05 16.24
C LEU A 784 -0.30 -15.27 16.71
N SER A 785 0.43 -15.12 17.82
CA SER A 785 1.24 -16.21 18.40
C SER A 785 0.41 -17.43 18.82
N ILE A 786 -0.86 -17.23 19.21
CA ILE A 786 -1.79 -18.33 19.54
C ILE A 786 -2.53 -18.88 18.32
N ARG A 787 -2.72 -18.06 17.29
CA ARG A 787 -3.46 -18.43 16.07
C ARG A 787 -2.59 -19.25 15.12
N ILE A 788 -1.35 -18.79 14.87
CA ILE A 788 -0.42 -19.35 13.89
C ILE A 788 0.81 -19.99 14.56
N GLY A 789 1.23 -19.44 15.71
CA GLY A 789 2.47 -19.85 16.36
C GLY A 789 2.42 -21.21 17.06
N THR A 790 3.60 -21.75 17.36
CA THR A 790 3.76 -22.90 18.25
C THR A 790 3.83 -22.44 19.71
N ILE A 791 3.73 -23.38 20.66
CA ILE A 791 3.94 -23.03 22.07
C ILE A 791 5.33 -22.42 22.35
N LYS A 792 6.35 -22.75 21.53
CA LYS A 792 7.67 -22.12 21.61
C LYS A 792 7.60 -20.64 21.22
N VAL A 793 6.90 -20.33 20.13
CA VAL A 793 6.65 -18.95 19.66
C VAL A 793 5.89 -18.15 20.71
N PHE A 794 4.81 -18.71 21.26
CA PHE A 794 4.02 -18.08 22.32
C PHE A 794 4.88 -17.73 23.55
N HIS A 795 5.63 -18.71 24.08
CA HIS A 795 6.50 -18.47 25.23
C HIS A 795 7.58 -17.43 24.96
N HIS A 796 8.18 -17.46 23.76
CA HIS A 796 9.16 -16.46 23.35
C HIS A 796 8.54 -15.05 23.31
N CYS A 797 7.35 -14.91 22.71
CA CYS A 797 6.63 -13.63 22.69
C CYS A 797 6.29 -13.12 24.09
N LEU A 798 5.89 -14.02 25.00
CA LEU A 798 5.60 -13.65 26.38
C LEU A 798 6.86 -13.14 27.11
N ILE A 799 8.01 -13.79 26.89
CA ILE A 799 9.31 -13.36 27.42
C ILE A 799 9.68 -11.97 26.92
N VAL A 800 9.63 -11.74 25.60
CA VAL A 800 10.01 -10.46 24.99
C VAL A 800 9.10 -9.32 25.46
N CYS A 801 7.79 -9.53 25.51
CA CYS A 801 6.87 -8.51 26.03
C CYS A 801 7.25 -8.11 27.46
N LYS A 802 7.57 -9.09 28.30
CA LYS A 802 7.93 -8.83 29.70
C LYS A 802 9.26 -8.09 29.84
N THR A 803 10.24 -8.37 28.99
CA THR A 803 11.52 -7.65 29.00
C THR A 803 11.35 -6.19 28.55
N LEU A 804 10.46 -5.93 27.58
CA LEU A 804 10.16 -4.58 27.11
C LEU A 804 9.35 -3.75 28.13
N ASP A 805 8.51 -4.39 28.95
CA ASP A 805 7.61 -3.75 29.92
C ASP A 805 8.26 -3.39 31.29
N ALA A 806 9.56 -3.62 31.48
CA ALA A 806 10.22 -3.65 32.80
C ALA A 806 10.16 -2.35 33.66
N HIS A 807 9.54 -1.26 33.20
CA HIS A 807 9.51 0.02 33.93
C HIS A 807 8.14 0.68 34.13
N LYS A 808 7.04 0.25 33.48
CA LYS A 808 5.71 0.87 33.66
C LYS A 808 4.61 -0.15 33.34
N ILE A 809 3.91 -0.66 34.36
CA ILE A 809 2.69 -1.48 34.16
C ILE A 809 1.69 -0.60 33.41
N GLY A 810 1.33 -0.98 32.18
CA GLY A 810 0.44 -0.19 31.34
C GLY A 810 -0.45 -1.07 30.48
N ALA A 811 -1.68 -1.34 30.95
CA ALA A 811 -2.90 -1.64 30.19
C ALA A 811 -2.93 -2.74 29.08
N TYR A 812 -1.81 -3.35 28.67
CA TYR A 812 -1.75 -4.19 27.46
C TYR A 812 -0.97 -5.51 27.63
N CYS A 813 -0.78 -5.99 28.87
CA CYS A 813 -0.35 -7.36 29.09
C CYS A 813 -1.48 -8.32 28.63
N PRO A 814 -1.21 -9.28 27.73
CA PRO A 814 -2.25 -10.14 27.14
C PRO A 814 -2.98 -11.00 28.18
N LEU A 815 -2.31 -11.36 29.27
CA LEU A 815 -2.88 -12.13 30.38
C LEU A 815 -3.71 -11.25 31.34
N SER A 816 -3.76 -9.93 31.10
CA SER A 816 -4.57 -8.98 31.87
C SER A 816 -5.90 -8.64 31.17
N ASP A 817 -5.98 -8.85 29.86
CA ASP A 817 -7.20 -8.67 29.06
C ASP A 817 -8.03 -9.95 29.13
N THR A 818 -9.29 -9.85 29.58
CA THR A 818 -10.14 -11.04 29.84
C THR A 818 -10.40 -11.87 28.59
N ASN A 819 -10.65 -11.22 27.45
CA ASN A 819 -10.96 -11.90 26.19
C ASN A 819 -9.74 -12.65 25.68
N ILE A 820 -8.58 -11.98 25.66
CA ILE A 820 -7.33 -12.58 25.18
C ILE A 820 -6.86 -13.68 26.14
N ASN A 821 -6.98 -13.48 27.46
CA ASN A 821 -6.58 -14.49 28.43
C ASN A 821 -7.36 -15.80 28.27
N ARG A 822 -8.68 -15.72 28.02
CA ARG A 822 -9.52 -16.90 27.75
C ARG A 822 -9.09 -17.63 26.47
N GLU A 823 -8.84 -16.90 25.38
CA GLU A 823 -8.35 -17.47 24.11
C GLU A 823 -6.96 -18.13 24.27
N VAL A 824 -6.04 -17.44 24.96
CA VAL A 824 -4.72 -17.97 25.30
C VAL A 824 -4.86 -19.26 26.10
N PHE A 825 -5.71 -19.26 27.13
CA PHE A 825 -5.93 -20.43 27.97
C PHE A 825 -6.43 -21.63 27.17
N ARG A 826 -7.44 -21.47 26.31
CA ARG A 826 -7.94 -22.54 25.43
C ARG A 826 -6.84 -23.14 24.55
N LYS A 827 -6.00 -22.29 23.97
CA LYS A 827 -4.88 -22.73 23.13
C LYS A 827 -3.78 -23.42 23.92
N LEU A 828 -3.48 -22.95 25.13
CA LEU A 828 -2.56 -23.62 26.04
C LEU A 828 -3.07 -25.01 26.43
N VAL A 829 -4.35 -25.16 26.73
CA VAL A 829 -4.96 -26.48 27.01
C VAL A 829 -4.84 -27.40 25.81
N ALA A 830 -5.12 -26.92 24.60
CA ALA A 830 -4.94 -27.71 23.38
C ALA A 830 -3.48 -28.17 23.21
N TRP A 831 -2.50 -27.26 23.34
CA TRP A 831 -1.07 -27.62 23.29
C TRP A 831 -0.65 -28.55 24.44
N SER A 832 -1.34 -28.49 25.59
CA SER A 832 -1.03 -29.32 26.74
C SER A 832 -1.32 -30.80 26.50
N MET A 833 -2.15 -31.14 25.51
CA MET A 833 -2.37 -32.52 25.10
C MET A 833 -1.08 -33.16 24.59
N ASP A 834 -0.19 -32.37 23.98
CA ASP A 834 1.07 -32.86 23.41
C ASP A 834 2.25 -32.77 24.39
N VAL A 835 2.38 -31.65 25.14
CA VAL A 835 3.55 -31.37 25.99
C VAL A 835 3.27 -31.46 27.50
N GLY A 836 2.00 -31.64 27.89
CA GLY A 836 1.54 -31.72 29.28
C GLY A 836 1.36 -30.35 29.96
N MET A 837 0.26 -30.20 30.71
CA MET A 837 -0.06 -28.96 31.45
C MET A 837 1.03 -28.47 32.41
N SER A 838 1.81 -29.40 33.00
CA SER A 838 2.92 -29.02 33.89
C SER A 838 4.01 -28.23 33.18
N TYR A 839 4.34 -28.60 31.93
CA TYR A 839 5.37 -27.91 31.16
C TYR A 839 4.96 -26.46 30.86
N ILE A 840 3.72 -26.28 30.42
CA ILE A 840 3.14 -24.97 30.10
C ILE A 840 3.11 -24.07 31.33
N MET A 841 2.64 -24.59 32.46
CA MET A 841 2.56 -23.82 33.69
C MET A 841 3.93 -23.43 34.22
N ASN A 842 4.92 -24.34 34.20
CA ASN A 842 6.28 -24.02 34.66
C ASN A 842 6.96 -22.97 33.79
N LYS A 843 6.79 -23.04 32.47
CA LYS A 843 7.29 -22.01 31.54
C LYS A 843 6.60 -20.67 31.75
N THR A 844 5.28 -20.66 31.91
CA THR A 844 4.52 -19.43 32.18
C THR A 844 4.95 -18.82 33.51
N GLU A 845 5.04 -19.64 34.56
CA GLU A 845 5.46 -19.23 35.91
C GLU A 845 6.88 -18.68 35.93
N TYR A 846 7.81 -19.27 35.17
CA TYR A 846 9.14 -18.70 34.98
C TYR A 846 9.07 -17.26 34.43
N VAL A 847 8.22 -17.02 33.43
CA VAL A 847 8.05 -15.68 32.83
C VAL A 847 7.37 -14.71 33.80
N LEU A 848 6.37 -15.16 34.54
CA LEU A 848 5.70 -14.35 35.56
C LEU A 848 6.65 -13.98 36.72
N ASN A 849 7.60 -14.87 37.04
CA ASN A 849 8.59 -14.63 38.08
C ASN A 849 9.78 -13.75 37.63
N MET A 850 9.95 -13.48 36.33
CA MET A 850 10.98 -12.57 35.84
C MET A 850 10.71 -11.13 36.30
N ARG A 851 11.62 -10.61 37.13
CA ARG A 851 11.59 -9.27 37.75
C ARG A 851 10.28 -8.96 38.50
N GLY A 852 9.99 -9.75 39.53
CA GLY A 852 9.23 -9.32 40.71
C GLY A 852 7.83 -8.82 40.44
N MET A 853 6.99 -9.60 39.76
CA MET A 853 5.55 -9.32 39.72
C MET A 853 4.99 -9.11 41.14
N ILE A 854 4.08 -8.15 41.26
CA ILE A 854 3.19 -8.05 42.41
C ILE A 854 2.38 -9.35 42.44
N ARG A 855 2.42 -10.10 43.54
CA ARG A 855 1.74 -11.41 43.72
C ARG A 855 0.23 -11.39 43.37
N GLU A 856 -0.35 -10.20 43.28
CA GLU A 856 -1.72 -9.92 42.82
C GLU A 856 -1.96 -10.34 41.36
N GLU A 857 -1.07 -9.99 40.42
CA GLU A 857 -1.23 -10.33 39.00
C GLU A 857 -1.11 -11.84 38.74
N HIS A 858 -0.29 -12.54 39.53
CA HIS A 858 -0.18 -13.99 39.49
C HIS A 858 -1.52 -14.64 39.86
N ASN A 859 -2.08 -14.25 41.01
CA ASN A 859 -3.37 -14.78 41.46
C ASN A 859 -4.49 -14.50 40.46
N ARG A 860 -4.51 -13.31 39.85
CA ARG A 860 -5.47 -12.96 38.80
C ARG A 860 -5.52 -14.00 37.69
N ILE A 861 -4.36 -14.37 37.17
CA ILE A 861 -4.21 -15.29 36.03
C ILE A 861 -4.69 -16.68 36.43
N TYR A 862 -4.19 -17.22 37.54
CA TYR A 862 -4.53 -18.58 37.97
C TYR A 862 -5.98 -18.71 38.47
N LEU A 863 -6.59 -17.66 39.02
CA LEU A 863 -8.03 -17.64 39.31
C LEU A 863 -8.83 -17.68 38.01
N SER A 864 -8.48 -16.84 37.03
CA SER A 864 -9.17 -16.86 35.72
C SER A 864 -9.07 -18.23 35.05
N TRP A 865 -7.88 -18.84 35.04
CA TRP A 865 -7.67 -20.17 34.47
C TRP A 865 -8.38 -21.28 35.23
N LEU A 866 -8.50 -21.17 36.56
CA LEU A 866 -9.28 -22.11 37.36
C LEU A 866 -10.76 -22.03 37.00
N ALA A 867 -11.30 -20.82 36.81
CA ALA A 867 -12.67 -20.63 36.35
C ALA A 867 -12.87 -21.25 34.95
N TYR A 868 -11.97 -20.99 33.99
CA TYR A 868 -12.05 -21.55 32.64
C TYR A 868 -12.01 -23.08 32.62
N LEU A 869 -11.14 -23.73 33.42
CA LEU A 869 -11.09 -25.19 33.51
C LEU A 869 -12.40 -25.80 34.03
N CYS A 870 -13.00 -25.18 35.04
CA CYS A 870 -14.23 -25.67 35.63
C CYS A 870 -15.46 -25.39 34.75
N ASP A 871 -15.42 -24.33 33.94
CA ASP A 871 -16.53 -23.88 33.09
C ASP A 871 -16.55 -24.56 31.70
N GLU A 872 -15.38 -24.75 31.06
CA GLU A 872 -15.32 -25.04 29.61
C GLU A 872 -14.75 -26.39 29.20
N THR A 873 -14.00 -27.08 30.07
CA THR A 873 -13.32 -28.33 29.70
C THR A 873 -14.02 -29.55 30.28
N GLU A 874 -14.03 -30.67 29.56
CA GLU A 874 -14.28 -31.98 30.18
C GLU A 874 -13.30 -32.12 31.35
N CYS A 875 -13.84 -32.24 32.56
CA CYS A 875 -13.15 -31.98 33.82
C CYS A 875 -11.83 -32.77 33.99
N ASP A 876 -10.70 -32.21 33.53
CA ASP A 876 -9.37 -32.75 33.81
C ASP A 876 -8.98 -32.39 35.26
N GLN A 877 -9.33 -33.29 36.16
CA GLN A 877 -9.06 -33.16 37.59
C GLN A 877 -7.57 -32.91 37.89
N LYS A 878 -6.64 -33.46 37.08
CA LYS A 878 -5.20 -33.25 37.28
C LYS A 878 -4.77 -31.84 36.88
N ALA A 879 -5.36 -31.26 35.84
CA ALA A 879 -5.11 -29.88 35.45
C ALA A 879 -5.66 -28.90 36.49
N ILE A 880 -6.88 -29.14 36.99
CA ILE A 880 -7.52 -28.32 38.03
C ILE A 880 -6.67 -28.31 39.31
N GLU A 881 -6.20 -29.48 39.76
CA GLU A 881 -5.31 -29.60 40.92
C GLU A 881 -4.04 -28.75 40.75
N LYS A 882 -3.38 -28.85 39.58
CA LYS A 882 -2.16 -28.11 39.29
C LYS A 882 -2.34 -26.59 39.22
N VAL A 883 -3.46 -26.11 38.66
CA VAL A 883 -3.78 -24.66 38.65
C VAL A 883 -4.07 -24.20 40.07
N TYR A 884 -4.90 -24.95 40.79
CA TYR A 884 -5.30 -24.64 42.16
C TYR A 884 -4.10 -24.50 43.09
N ASP A 885 -3.12 -25.40 43.00
CA ASP A 885 -1.91 -25.38 43.83
C ASP A 885 -1.10 -24.09 43.71
N ARG A 886 -1.14 -23.43 42.54
CA ARG A 886 -0.38 -22.19 42.27
C ARG A 886 -1.03 -20.91 42.78
N ILE A 887 -2.25 -20.96 43.32
CA ILE A 887 -2.94 -19.78 43.88
C ILE A 887 -2.43 -19.46 45.30
N TYR A 888 -2.06 -18.19 45.55
CA TYR A 888 -1.60 -17.70 46.87
C TYR A 888 -2.69 -16.92 47.61
N ILE A 889 -2.88 -17.14 48.92
CA ILE A 889 -3.96 -16.48 49.71
C ILE A 889 -3.48 -15.39 50.66
N LYS A 890 -2.18 -15.08 50.67
CA LYS A 890 -1.62 -14.02 51.53
C LYS A 890 -2.04 -12.58 51.11
N HIS A 891 -2.77 -12.42 50.00
CA HIS A 891 -3.25 -11.13 49.49
C HIS A 891 -4.79 -11.15 49.37
N PRO A 892 -5.49 -10.02 49.60
CA PRO A 892 -6.94 -9.98 49.50
C PRO A 892 -7.39 -10.25 48.06
N LEU A 893 -8.18 -11.31 47.87
CA LEU A 893 -8.74 -11.69 46.56
C LEU A 893 -9.68 -10.61 45.99
N SER A 894 -10.19 -9.70 46.84
CA SER A 894 -11.03 -8.56 46.43
C SER A 894 -10.34 -7.60 45.45
N ALA A 895 -9.01 -7.49 45.48
CA ALA A 895 -8.25 -6.67 44.53
C ALA A 895 -8.31 -7.22 43.08
N GLN A 896 -8.79 -8.45 42.87
CA GLN A 896 -8.84 -9.11 41.56
C GLN A 896 -10.19 -8.97 40.84
N LEU A 897 -11.21 -8.41 41.51
CA LEU A 897 -12.62 -8.43 41.08
C LEU A 897 -12.91 -7.71 39.76
N SER A 898 -12.20 -6.63 39.44
CA SER A 898 -12.44 -5.84 38.23
C SER A 898 -11.90 -6.49 36.96
N SER A 899 -11.18 -7.61 37.07
CA SER A 899 -10.40 -8.19 35.99
C SER A 899 -10.65 -9.68 35.74
N ILE A 900 -11.59 -10.29 36.46
CA ILE A 900 -12.05 -11.66 36.15
C ILE A 900 -13.13 -11.60 35.09
N ASP A 901 -13.02 -12.51 34.13
CA ASP A 901 -14.02 -12.71 33.09
C ASP A 901 -15.37 -13.11 33.68
N ARG A 902 -16.35 -12.21 33.55
CA ARG A 902 -17.69 -12.40 34.10
C ARG A 902 -18.58 -13.28 33.25
N SER A 903 -18.11 -13.71 32.07
CA SER A 903 -18.88 -14.59 31.18
C SER A 903 -18.84 -16.08 31.57
N CYS A 904 -18.08 -16.46 32.60
CA CYS A 904 -18.05 -17.83 33.11
C CYS A 904 -19.30 -18.15 33.94
N ASP A 905 -19.82 -19.38 33.86
CA ASP A 905 -20.85 -19.85 34.79
C ASP A 905 -20.21 -20.21 36.14
N PHE A 906 -20.16 -19.22 37.03
CA PHE A 906 -19.62 -19.42 38.37
C PHE A 906 -20.41 -20.45 39.20
N SER A 907 -21.66 -20.75 38.84
CA SER A 907 -22.45 -21.81 39.48
C SER A 907 -21.82 -23.17 39.18
N ASN A 908 -21.48 -23.40 37.91
CA ASN A 908 -20.75 -24.58 37.46
C ASN A 908 -19.35 -24.65 38.08
N VAL A 909 -18.60 -23.52 38.09
CA VAL A 909 -17.27 -23.45 38.74
C VAL A 909 -17.34 -23.89 40.20
N ILE A 910 -18.31 -23.39 40.97
CA ILE A 910 -18.49 -23.76 42.37
C ILE A 910 -18.87 -25.25 42.52
N SER A 911 -19.72 -25.78 41.63
CA SER A 911 -20.12 -27.19 41.61
C SER A 911 -18.91 -28.12 41.41
N VAL A 912 -18.09 -27.86 40.39
CA VAL A 912 -16.87 -28.63 40.07
C VAL A 912 -15.85 -28.56 41.20
N LEU A 913 -15.58 -27.37 41.75
CA LEU A 913 -14.67 -27.25 42.90
C LEU A 913 -15.18 -28.03 44.12
N SER A 914 -16.50 -28.06 44.34
CA SER A 914 -17.11 -28.79 45.45
C SER A 914 -16.97 -30.30 45.29
N SER A 915 -17.14 -30.84 44.08
CA SER A 915 -16.95 -32.27 43.80
C SER A 915 -15.49 -32.71 43.95
N MET A 916 -14.54 -31.78 43.73
CA MET A 916 -13.10 -32.03 43.87
C MET A 916 -12.52 -31.75 45.27
N ARG A 917 -13.35 -31.41 46.26
CA ARG A 917 -12.89 -31.01 47.60
C ARG A 917 -11.96 -32.03 48.26
N THR A 918 -12.25 -33.32 48.12
CA THR A 918 -11.43 -34.42 48.70
C THR A 918 -10.04 -34.51 48.08
N VAL A 919 -9.90 -34.12 46.81
CA VAL A 919 -8.63 -34.12 46.06
C VAL A 919 -7.81 -32.87 46.38
N LEU A 920 -8.47 -31.69 46.44
CA LEU A 920 -7.81 -30.40 46.61
C LEU A 920 -7.43 -30.07 48.07
N VAL A 921 -8.04 -30.73 49.05
CA VAL A 921 -7.83 -30.48 50.49
C VAL A 921 -7.05 -31.63 51.12
N LYS A 922 -5.73 -31.68 50.88
CA LYS A 922 -4.85 -32.76 51.40
C LYS A 922 -4.32 -32.54 52.84
N LYS A 923 -4.40 -31.32 53.40
CA LYS A 923 -3.93 -30.95 54.76
C LYS A 923 -4.85 -29.89 55.42
N ARG A 924 -4.83 -29.74 56.75
CA ARG A 924 -5.68 -28.76 57.50
C ARG A 924 -5.55 -27.30 57.02
N GLN A 925 -4.35 -26.86 56.61
CA GLN A 925 -4.12 -25.52 56.02
C GLN A 925 -4.72 -25.38 54.60
N ALA A 926 -4.98 -26.48 53.88
CA ALA A 926 -5.59 -26.46 52.55
C ALA A 926 -7.11 -26.21 52.61
N ALA A 927 -7.77 -26.45 53.75
CA ALA A 927 -9.21 -26.21 53.93
C ALA A 927 -9.53 -24.70 53.97
N SER A 928 -8.68 -23.90 54.63
CA SER A 928 -8.81 -22.44 54.63
C SER A 928 -8.64 -21.86 53.22
N LYS A 929 -7.70 -22.40 52.44
CA LYS A 929 -7.47 -22.03 51.04
C LYS A 929 -8.67 -22.31 50.16
N PHE A 930 -9.24 -23.50 50.30
CA PHE A 930 -10.43 -23.91 49.57
C PHE A 930 -11.62 -22.98 49.84
N ASN A 931 -11.90 -22.69 51.10
CA ASN A 931 -13.02 -21.85 51.49
C ASN A 931 -12.89 -20.41 50.94
N HIS A 932 -11.69 -19.80 51.01
CA HIS A 932 -11.46 -18.45 50.49
C HIS A 932 -11.70 -18.35 48.98
N ILE A 933 -11.20 -19.34 48.21
CA ILE A 933 -11.39 -19.37 46.75
C ILE A 933 -12.87 -19.61 46.40
N GLN A 934 -13.54 -20.49 47.14
CA GLN A 934 -14.96 -20.77 46.93
C GLN A 934 -15.85 -19.57 47.28
N GLU A 935 -15.56 -18.85 48.37
CA GLU A 935 -16.25 -17.61 48.73
C GLU A 935 -16.04 -16.50 47.71
N PHE A 936 -14.84 -16.41 47.14
CA PHE A 936 -14.53 -15.47 46.08
C PHE A 936 -15.40 -15.69 44.83
N TYR A 937 -15.56 -16.93 44.35
CA TYR A 937 -16.46 -17.20 43.22
C TYR A 937 -17.94 -17.02 43.57
N ARG A 938 -18.36 -17.35 44.80
CA ARG A 938 -19.73 -17.05 45.27
C ARG A 938 -20.01 -15.55 45.27
N PHE A 939 -19.02 -14.73 45.62
CA PHE A 939 -19.14 -13.28 45.55
C PHE A 939 -19.31 -12.78 44.12
N LEU A 940 -18.52 -13.31 43.17
CA LEU A 940 -18.64 -12.98 41.74
C LEU A 940 -20.02 -13.38 41.17
N GLN A 941 -20.51 -14.57 41.50
CA GLN A 941 -21.85 -15.04 41.13
C GLN A 941 -22.94 -14.07 41.59
N ARG A 942 -22.87 -13.60 42.86
CA ARG A 942 -23.84 -12.64 43.41
C ARG A 942 -23.81 -11.28 42.72
N GLN A 943 -22.63 -10.81 42.30
CA GLN A 943 -22.48 -9.53 41.61
C GLN A 943 -23.15 -9.55 40.22
N ILE A 944 -23.03 -10.65 39.47
CA ILE A 944 -23.65 -10.78 38.14
C ILE A 944 -25.18 -10.74 38.25
N ILE A 945 -25.74 -11.51 39.19
CA ILE A 945 -27.19 -11.55 39.45
C ILE A 945 -27.75 -10.15 39.78
N VAL A 946 -26.99 -9.31 40.50
CA VAL A 946 -27.38 -7.94 40.85
C VAL A 946 -27.25 -6.95 39.66
N THR A 947 -26.46 -7.28 38.63
CA THR A 947 -26.29 -6.40 37.45
C THR A 947 -27.27 -6.74 36.31
N GLU A 948 -27.85 -7.94 36.33
CA GLU A 948 -28.87 -8.42 35.37
C GLU A 948 -30.32 -8.17 35.83
N LEU A 949 -30.51 -7.86 37.12
CA LEU A 949 -31.75 -7.36 37.73
C LEU A 949 -31.78 -5.82 37.68
#